data_AF-A0A3D5GBL1-F1
#
_entry.id   AF-A0A3D5GBL1-F1
#
_cell.length_a   1.000
_cell.length_b   1.000
_cell.length_c   1.000
_cell.angle_alpha   90.00
_cell.angle_beta   90.00
_cell.angle_gamma   90.00
#
_symmetry.space_group_name_H-M   'P 1'
#
loop_
_entity.id
_entity.type
_entity.pdbx_description
1 polymer ?
#
loop_
_entity_poly.entity_id
_entity_poly.type
_entity_poly.pdbx_seq_one_letter_code
_entity_poly.pdbx_strand_id
1 'polypeptide(L)'
;MDIENFESYYELGEKLINQGDLEGAISCYHRVIAINPDLPSKCFLDGLEAINFRQIHARELAIFPGNNVEETSEGYLSLKGNQGFVFYGPYIDIPDGLYRVRVGFNFPENSLEMTEGQDSEQSFKFDVVSPCPYVLYESKVDSHQTSLEFYLDFIEGHRTEFRFFSTGSAFSVSCIEMTLVYQPKPNTNATFLYYFNLGCILELKGQQEKANQAYSRAVEFLPTGAVIDGLITDQYALTLPPVAEEAYLSLAVLLEQQERWEEAIAYYRKVLEITPNYASVSYKLSIILAAQGQLDEAVACFQKAQKQPSEAEIYENIWKGLNQLAPLRETDIDGQAEIKLEDACTYFSQTSKYTVMKMVSLTDLNESQKTILEEENFSLANLELIKQDSLALEEIYINHFQEFKGINIAKKNIKKSNFSSWNLLNATNDFQQSIVETGYIYSACPFTGRVLRSDRSFYIQHDPTVPILIYQFQSTEVFYLIVGGWGGVKICVYFPRLDLVIKLSDEWSTWLSSEKIINQFKAHAVTFWRHIKSYMSNEKTKEVVAIVGTIPNLGHYFWNQISGLYYLYENNLLHKIDKFLIGSNEYLELDAIFPEISPEKIVRLSDNNSLFKTVLENNYFALYATQSFIKDDLAIRIQTAAVNKCNQSFLQNVEAAKKHFPLLWINLRSHNKAWISQVEGYANIITKIFEDYPDMAVVFDGFSTEKVYMEQIQALISPNVKTYNALECPVYETIVWASRVDTYIAVIGSGLTLVTWIANKPGVAHSDRGHYSQLPFWLEVRENSVDPVPVPVDSIIDVTNSQWGWQNYDCDWKVIYDKVIKIVNNLDNSEESLKLIKNELTENDLIQLQLEPVTIHQEYFKLDLGCGGNKKPGTIGLDCSDIPGIVDHVLNIQTDILPFPDRSVEYVHSSYTLEHLTDPIHLFQEVSRVCIDGAKLEFWTPYVWHNSSFIYGQTNHYQEDNYMHLCVWFADLWSVSLGARWYLKEIVYVVPPHILVELYKQKVQLEFAIRYYKGVVQEFAAIIEVRHEDKQQTIYPQYSFATSRLGQRYLLPSAYEIFEEEELTEAINWFSASPSDKS
;
A
#
# COMPACT_ATOMS: atom_id res chain seq x y z
N MET A 1 8.47 -67.53 10.78
CA MET A 1 9.92 -67.70 10.96
C MET A 1 10.35 -66.77 12.06
N ASP A 2 11.33 -67.17 12.85
CA ASP A 2 11.91 -66.29 13.87
C ASP A 2 12.65 -65.14 13.16
N ILE A 3 12.25 -63.88 13.41
CA ILE A 3 12.64 -62.71 12.59
C ILE A 3 14.13 -62.37 12.76
N GLU A 4 14.75 -62.90 13.82
CA GLU A 4 16.17 -62.72 14.17
C GLU A 4 17.05 -63.89 13.70
N ASN A 5 16.48 -64.98 13.15
CA ASN A 5 17.28 -66.12 12.68
C ASN A 5 17.66 -65.95 11.20
N PHE A 6 18.95 -65.65 10.94
CA PHE A 6 19.49 -65.52 9.58
C PHE A 6 19.38 -66.81 8.75
N GLU A 7 19.41 -68.00 9.37
CA GLU A 7 19.34 -69.30 8.67
C GLU A 7 18.01 -69.46 7.93
N SER A 8 16.91 -68.96 8.51
CA SER A 8 15.58 -69.03 7.89
C SER A 8 15.47 -68.19 6.62
N TYR A 9 16.07 -66.99 6.61
CA TYR A 9 16.15 -66.15 5.42
C TYR A 9 17.09 -66.74 4.36
N TYR A 10 18.19 -67.38 4.80
CA TYR A 10 19.10 -68.07 3.90
C TYR A 10 18.41 -69.23 3.16
N GLU A 11 17.70 -70.13 3.88
CA GLU A 11 16.94 -71.24 3.30
C GLU A 11 15.83 -70.75 2.35
N LEU A 12 15.16 -69.65 2.70
CA LEU A 12 14.15 -69.03 1.85
C LEU A 12 14.77 -68.49 0.56
N GLY A 13 15.93 -67.83 0.63
CA GLY A 13 16.68 -67.39 -0.53
C GLY A 13 16.99 -68.54 -1.50
N GLU A 14 17.51 -69.67 -1.00
CA GLU A 14 17.82 -70.86 -1.82
C GLU A 14 16.56 -71.43 -2.49
N LYS A 15 15.43 -71.42 -1.80
CA LYS A 15 14.15 -71.87 -2.36
C LYS A 15 13.66 -70.96 -3.49
N LEU A 16 13.77 -69.64 -3.32
CA LEU A 16 13.37 -68.65 -4.31
C LEU A 16 14.22 -68.74 -5.59
N ILE A 17 15.51 -69.04 -5.45
CA ILE A 17 16.41 -69.32 -6.58
C ILE A 17 15.94 -70.52 -7.40
N ASN A 18 15.61 -71.63 -6.73
CA ASN A 18 15.10 -72.82 -7.41
C ASN A 18 13.77 -72.58 -8.13
N GLN A 19 13.05 -71.52 -7.75
CA GLN A 19 11.82 -71.05 -8.38
C GLN A 19 12.06 -69.99 -9.47
N GLY A 20 13.30 -69.52 -9.64
CA GLY A 20 13.69 -68.49 -10.60
C GLY A 20 13.44 -67.05 -10.13
N ASP A 21 13.13 -66.82 -8.85
CA ASP A 21 12.91 -65.51 -8.25
C ASP A 21 14.22 -64.96 -7.66
N LEU A 22 15.05 -64.38 -8.53
CA LEU A 22 16.36 -63.84 -8.19
C LEU A 22 16.24 -62.63 -7.25
N GLU A 23 15.22 -61.80 -7.42
CA GLU A 23 15.00 -60.59 -6.64
C GLU A 23 14.56 -60.88 -5.21
N GLY A 24 13.62 -61.80 -5.02
CA GLY A 24 13.24 -62.28 -3.70
C GLY A 24 14.43 -62.93 -2.97
N ALA A 25 15.26 -63.66 -3.71
CA ALA A 25 16.48 -64.26 -3.17
C ALA A 25 17.50 -63.21 -2.73
N ILE A 26 17.82 -62.20 -3.57
CA ILE A 26 18.74 -61.10 -3.22
C ILE A 26 18.25 -60.37 -1.96
N SER A 27 16.94 -60.10 -1.85
CA SER A 27 16.35 -59.48 -0.66
C SER A 27 16.56 -60.32 0.61
N CYS A 28 16.34 -61.64 0.53
CA CYS A 28 16.63 -62.57 1.62
C CYS A 28 18.11 -62.50 2.03
N TYR A 29 19.03 -62.46 1.07
CA TYR A 29 20.46 -62.40 1.38
C TYR A 29 20.90 -61.04 1.93
N HIS A 30 20.35 -59.93 1.46
CA HIS A 30 20.59 -58.62 2.08
C HIS A 30 20.14 -58.61 3.54
N ARG A 31 19.03 -59.32 3.87
CA ARG A 31 18.57 -59.51 5.24
C ARG A 31 19.52 -60.38 6.06
N VAL A 32 20.02 -61.47 5.51
CA VAL A 32 21.06 -62.32 6.15
C VAL A 32 22.28 -61.48 6.52
N ILE A 33 22.79 -60.68 5.58
CA ILE A 33 23.95 -59.79 5.80
C ILE A 33 23.63 -58.70 6.85
N ALA A 34 22.40 -58.18 6.88
CA ALA A 34 21.99 -57.20 7.86
C ALA A 34 21.91 -57.77 9.28
N ILE A 35 21.48 -59.03 9.43
CA ILE A 35 21.38 -59.72 10.72
C ILE A 35 22.76 -60.18 11.21
N ASN A 36 23.62 -60.66 10.31
CA ASN A 36 24.95 -61.16 10.66
C ASN A 36 25.99 -60.73 9.61
N PRO A 37 26.61 -59.55 9.80
CA PRO A 37 27.56 -58.95 8.85
C PRO A 37 28.89 -59.71 8.71
N ASP A 38 29.23 -60.52 9.72
CA ASP A 38 30.55 -61.15 9.85
C ASP A 38 30.64 -62.52 9.16
N LEU A 39 29.60 -63.01 8.48
CA LEU A 39 29.54 -64.32 7.81
C LEU A 39 30.55 -64.43 6.64
N PRO A 40 31.68 -65.16 6.79
CA PRO A 40 32.71 -65.25 5.77
C PRO A 40 32.88 -66.71 5.34
N SER A 41 31.94 -67.28 4.57
CA SER A 41 32.17 -68.42 3.67
C SER A 41 30.90 -68.78 2.88
N LYS A 42 30.93 -68.51 1.57
CA LYS A 42 29.95 -68.86 0.53
C LYS A 42 28.51 -68.42 0.78
N CYS A 43 28.26 -67.13 0.52
CA CYS A 43 26.92 -66.65 0.24
C CYS A 43 26.59 -66.86 -1.26
N PHE A 44 25.31 -67.03 -1.60
CA PHE A 44 24.82 -67.21 -2.97
C PHE A 44 25.33 -66.16 -3.98
N LEU A 45 25.62 -64.94 -3.52
CA LEU A 45 26.14 -63.87 -4.38
C LEU A 45 27.44 -64.27 -5.11
N ASP A 46 28.22 -65.20 -4.54
CA ASP A 46 29.43 -65.74 -5.18
C ASP A 46 29.12 -66.60 -6.43
N GLY A 47 27.94 -67.21 -6.46
CA GLY A 47 27.45 -68.10 -7.51
C GLY A 47 26.63 -67.40 -8.60
N LEU A 48 26.36 -66.10 -8.48
CA LEU A 48 25.74 -65.31 -9.53
C LEU A 48 26.68 -65.17 -10.73
N GLU A 49 26.14 -65.32 -11.94
CA GLU A 49 26.91 -65.13 -13.16
C GLU A 49 27.31 -63.66 -13.32
N ALA A 50 28.55 -63.44 -13.78
CA ALA A 50 29.03 -62.10 -14.07
C ALA A 50 28.29 -61.51 -15.29
N ILE A 51 27.58 -60.41 -15.09
CA ILE A 51 26.90 -59.67 -16.17
C ILE A 51 27.92 -58.78 -16.88
N ASN A 52 28.69 -58.03 -16.11
CA ASN A 52 29.73 -57.14 -16.62
C ASN A 52 30.92 -57.14 -15.66
N PHE A 53 32.12 -57.01 -16.20
CA PHE A 53 33.36 -57.03 -15.43
C PHE A 53 34.23 -55.83 -15.81
N ARG A 54 34.72 -55.13 -14.79
CA ARG A 54 35.69 -54.05 -14.94
C ARG A 54 36.82 -54.24 -13.96
N GLN A 55 38.05 -54.24 -14.48
CA GLN A 55 39.26 -54.23 -13.68
C GLN A 55 39.90 -52.85 -13.77
N ILE A 56 40.30 -52.30 -12.63
CA ILE A 56 41.10 -51.07 -12.51
C ILE A 56 42.49 -51.53 -12.10
N HIS A 57 43.48 -51.24 -12.93
CA HIS A 57 44.86 -51.57 -12.63
C HIS A 57 45.48 -50.54 -11.67
N ALA A 58 46.47 -50.98 -10.90
CA ALA A 58 47.20 -50.13 -9.94
C ALA A 58 47.69 -48.78 -10.52
N ARG A 59 48.08 -48.75 -11.80
CA ARG A 59 48.58 -47.54 -12.48
C ARG A 59 47.50 -46.53 -12.84
N GLU A 60 46.24 -46.94 -12.84
CA GLU A 60 45.11 -46.04 -13.09
C GLU A 60 44.72 -45.28 -11.81
N LEU A 61 45.25 -45.68 -10.65
CA LEU A 61 45.08 -44.96 -9.39
C LEU A 61 45.96 -43.71 -9.38
N ALA A 62 45.38 -42.59 -9.01
CA ALA A 62 46.11 -41.35 -8.79
C ALA A 62 46.69 -41.30 -7.36
N ILE A 63 47.80 -40.58 -7.22
CA ILE A 63 48.55 -40.44 -5.96
C ILE A 63 48.35 -39.03 -5.42
N PHE A 64 48.24 -38.89 -4.10
CA PHE A 64 48.18 -37.58 -3.46
C PHE A 64 49.59 -36.93 -3.39
N PRO A 65 49.75 -35.65 -3.78
CA PRO A 65 51.06 -34.97 -3.74
C PRO A 65 51.63 -34.87 -2.33
N GLY A 66 52.87 -35.33 -2.12
CA GLY A 66 53.61 -35.18 -0.85
C GLY A 66 53.78 -36.44 0.01
N ASN A 67 53.26 -37.60 -0.43
CA ASN A 67 53.46 -38.88 0.25
C ASN A 67 54.72 -39.63 -0.23
N ASN A 68 55.35 -40.41 0.65
CA ASN A 68 56.50 -41.26 0.31
C ASN A 68 56.03 -42.50 -0.47
N VAL A 69 55.97 -42.43 -1.80
CA VAL A 69 55.52 -43.52 -2.69
C VAL A 69 56.62 -43.83 -3.72
N GLU A 70 56.83 -45.10 -4.01
CA GLU A 70 57.79 -45.59 -5.02
C GLU A 70 57.04 -46.22 -6.21
N GLU A 71 57.48 -45.93 -7.44
CA GLU A 71 56.96 -46.58 -8.64
C GLU A 71 57.69 -47.90 -8.91
N THR A 72 56.92 -48.99 -9.04
CA THR A 72 57.40 -50.36 -9.26
C THR A 72 56.85 -50.92 -10.57
N SER A 73 57.36 -52.08 -11.02
CA SER A 73 56.83 -52.75 -12.21
C SER A 73 55.34 -53.12 -12.10
N GLU A 74 54.87 -53.40 -10.89
CA GLU A 74 53.49 -53.82 -10.60
C GLU A 74 52.54 -52.65 -10.28
N GLY A 75 53.04 -51.40 -10.20
CA GLY A 75 52.25 -50.22 -9.82
C GLY A 75 52.97 -49.35 -8.79
N TYR A 76 52.22 -48.64 -7.96
CA TYR A 76 52.77 -47.76 -6.94
C TYR A 76 52.80 -48.42 -5.55
N LEU A 77 53.93 -48.31 -4.84
CA LEU A 77 54.13 -48.83 -3.50
C LEU A 77 54.19 -47.68 -2.48
N SER A 78 53.27 -47.66 -1.52
CA SER A 78 53.38 -46.78 -0.35
C SER A 78 54.55 -47.23 0.52
N LEU A 79 55.43 -46.31 0.93
CA LEU A 79 56.53 -46.60 1.85
C LEU A 79 56.08 -46.48 3.32
N LYS A 80 56.84 -47.12 4.22
CA LYS A 80 56.60 -47.12 5.67
C LYS A 80 56.62 -45.68 6.22
N GLY A 81 55.70 -45.36 7.13
CA GLY A 81 55.62 -44.04 7.77
C GLY A 81 54.73 -43.00 7.09
N ASN A 82 54.06 -43.34 5.97
CA ASN A 82 52.99 -42.50 5.44
C ASN A 82 51.78 -42.48 6.41
N GLN A 83 51.27 -41.29 6.72
CA GLN A 83 50.03 -41.12 7.48
C GLN A 83 49.06 -40.28 6.67
N GLY A 84 47.90 -40.84 6.33
CA GLY A 84 46.85 -40.14 5.58
C GLY A 84 46.51 -40.78 4.24
N PHE A 85 45.87 -39.99 3.38
CA PHE A 85 45.38 -40.41 2.06
C PHE A 85 46.53 -40.71 1.11
N VAL A 86 46.60 -41.92 0.55
CA VAL A 86 47.72 -42.33 -0.32
C VAL A 86 47.31 -42.48 -1.78
N PHE A 87 46.25 -43.27 -2.03
CA PHE A 87 45.76 -43.54 -3.38
C PHE A 87 44.28 -43.20 -3.51
N TYR A 88 43.88 -42.77 -4.70
CA TYR A 88 42.48 -42.75 -5.11
C TYR A 88 42.30 -43.28 -6.53
N GLY A 89 41.21 -44.02 -6.74
CA GLY A 89 40.82 -44.47 -8.07
C GLY A 89 40.28 -43.32 -8.92
N PRO A 90 40.24 -43.48 -10.25
CA PRO A 90 39.55 -42.51 -11.08
C PRO A 90 38.07 -42.47 -10.69
N TYR A 91 37.43 -41.32 -10.87
CA TYR A 91 35.97 -41.26 -10.79
C TYR A 91 35.37 -42.11 -11.91
N ILE A 92 34.67 -43.17 -11.54
CA ILE A 92 34.08 -44.12 -12.46
C ILE A 92 32.57 -44.03 -12.37
N ASP A 93 31.92 -43.85 -13.51
CA ASP A 93 30.47 -43.98 -13.59
C ASP A 93 30.10 -45.47 -13.48
N ILE A 94 29.42 -45.83 -12.39
CA ILE A 94 28.95 -47.19 -12.12
C ILE A 94 27.43 -47.19 -12.27
N PRO A 95 26.88 -48.02 -13.19
CA PRO A 95 25.43 -48.24 -13.29
C PRO A 95 24.83 -48.76 -11.99
N ASP A 96 23.53 -48.54 -11.79
CA ASP A 96 22.79 -49.13 -10.68
C ASP A 96 22.86 -50.67 -10.71
N GLY A 97 23.03 -51.25 -9.53
CA GLY A 97 22.97 -52.68 -9.31
C GLY A 97 23.88 -53.18 -8.20
N LEU A 98 23.88 -54.50 -8.04
CA LEU A 98 24.68 -55.19 -7.04
C LEU A 98 26.01 -55.62 -7.67
N TYR A 99 27.09 -55.13 -7.09
CA TYR A 99 28.45 -55.40 -7.52
C TYR A 99 29.18 -56.25 -6.50
N ARG A 100 29.87 -57.28 -7.00
CA ARG A 100 30.95 -57.94 -6.28
C ARG A 100 32.24 -57.18 -6.53
N VAL A 101 32.82 -56.63 -5.47
CA VAL A 101 34.07 -55.88 -5.53
C VAL A 101 35.17 -56.67 -4.85
N ARG A 102 36.25 -56.94 -5.57
CA ARG A 102 37.48 -57.52 -5.02
C ARG A 102 38.61 -56.54 -5.18
N VAL A 103 39.34 -56.29 -4.11
CA VAL A 103 40.53 -55.44 -4.11
C VAL A 103 41.73 -56.28 -3.70
N GLY A 104 42.76 -56.30 -4.54
CA GLY A 104 44.01 -56.99 -4.26
C GLY A 104 45.03 -56.07 -3.58
N PHE A 105 45.73 -56.59 -2.58
CA PHE A 105 46.76 -55.88 -1.83
C PHE A 105 48.05 -56.69 -1.79
N ASN A 106 49.17 -56.00 -1.95
CA ASN A 106 50.51 -56.56 -1.76
C ASN A 106 51.21 -55.82 -0.63
N PHE A 107 51.74 -56.58 0.33
CA PHE A 107 52.52 -56.06 1.45
C PHE A 107 53.97 -56.61 1.33
N PRO A 108 54.99 -55.75 1.15
CA PRO A 108 56.37 -56.22 1.01
C PRO A 108 56.93 -56.78 2.32
N GLU A 109 57.70 -57.88 2.27
CA GLU A 109 58.21 -58.62 3.43
C GLU A 109 59.01 -57.77 4.46
N ASN A 110 59.58 -56.63 4.04
CA ASN A 110 60.36 -55.73 4.91
C ASN A 110 59.49 -54.78 5.79
N SER A 111 58.16 -54.88 5.77
CA SER A 111 57.28 -54.17 6.71
C SER A 111 57.24 -54.81 8.12
N LEU A 112 57.70 -56.06 8.24
CA LEU A 112 57.59 -56.93 9.41
C LEU A 112 58.77 -56.91 10.40
N GLU A 113 59.66 -55.91 10.37
CA GLU A 113 60.68 -55.77 11.44
C GLU A 113 60.01 -55.35 12.75
N MET A 114 59.79 -56.35 13.61
CA MET A 114 59.25 -56.26 14.96
C MET A 114 60.19 -55.46 15.88
N THR A 115 59.70 -54.34 16.40
CA THR A 115 60.12 -53.89 17.73
C THR A 115 59.12 -54.46 18.73
N GLU A 116 59.56 -55.43 19.54
CA GLU A 116 58.79 -56.00 20.65
C GLU A 116 58.21 -54.88 21.54
N GLY A 117 56.88 -54.87 21.71
CA GLY A 117 56.21 -54.06 22.74
C GLY A 117 55.10 -53.13 22.30
N GLN A 118 54.70 -53.10 21.01
CA GLN A 118 53.48 -52.42 20.57
C GLN A 118 52.68 -53.29 19.58
N ASP A 119 51.67 -53.99 20.09
CA ASP A 119 50.56 -54.53 19.28
C ASP A 119 49.72 -53.38 18.73
N SER A 120 50.26 -52.62 17.78
CA SER A 120 49.44 -51.79 16.89
C SER A 120 49.36 -52.50 15.56
N GLU A 121 48.25 -53.22 15.33
CA GLU A 121 47.90 -53.83 14.05
C GLU A 121 48.23 -52.86 12.90
N GLN A 122 49.17 -53.28 12.05
CA GLN A 122 49.61 -52.55 10.86
C GLN A 122 48.52 -52.58 9.78
N SER A 123 47.36 -51.97 10.07
CA SER A 123 46.24 -51.89 9.14
C SER A 123 46.34 -50.66 8.23
N PHE A 124 45.46 -50.56 7.24
CA PHE A 124 45.18 -49.33 6.49
C PHE A 124 43.65 -49.22 6.29
N LYS A 125 43.13 -48.03 6.00
CA LYS A 125 41.68 -47.82 5.79
C LYS A 125 41.36 -47.74 4.30
N PHE A 126 40.31 -48.43 3.88
CA PHE A 126 39.82 -48.46 2.52
C PHE A 126 38.37 -47.96 2.47
N ASP A 127 38.11 -46.96 1.64
CA ASP A 127 36.78 -46.39 1.44
C ASP A 127 36.35 -46.47 -0.02
N VAL A 128 35.05 -46.61 -0.24
CA VAL A 128 34.38 -46.38 -1.52
C VAL A 128 33.43 -45.21 -1.34
N VAL A 129 33.48 -44.19 -2.20
CA VAL A 129 32.67 -42.98 -2.02
C VAL A 129 32.01 -42.49 -3.31
N SER A 130 30.98 -41.64 -3.17
CA SER A 130 30.23 -40.96 -4.23
C SER A 130 30.30 -39.42 -4.10
N PRO A 131 30.03 -38.58 -5.15
CA PRO A 131 30.19 -37.12 -5.20
C PRO A 131 29.43 -36.25 -4.18
N CYS A 132 28.50 -36.82 -3.44
CA CYS A 132 27.97 -36.24 -2.19
C CYS A 132 28.57 -37.07 -1.06
N PRO A 133 29.12 -36.48 0.02
CA PRO A 133 30.18 -37.04 0.88
C PRO A 133 29.77 -38.30 1.67
N TYR A 134 29.42 -39.35 0.95
CA TYR A 134 28.86 -40.58 1.45
C TYR A 134 29.88 -41.69 1.27
N VAL A 135 30.23 -42.32 2.38
CA VAL A 135 31.03 -43.54 2.40
C VAL A 135 30.09 -44.70 2.08
N LEU A 136 30.22 -45.26 0.88
CA LEU A 136 29.47 -46.42 0.40
C LEU A 136 29.89 -47.68 1.15
N TYR A 137 31.20 -47.87 1.31
CA TYR A 137 31.83 -48.93 2.08
C TYR A 137 33.09 -48.40 2.74
N GLU A 138 33.36 -48.81 3.98
CA GLU A 138 34.60 -48.56 4.70
C GLU A 138 35.04 -49.84 5.41
N SER A 139 36.32 -50.19 5.29
CA SER A 139 36.91 -51.27 6.06
C SER A 139 38.34 -50.93 6.44
N LYS A 140 38.77 -51.43 7.61
CA LYS A 140 40.19 -51.58 7.91
C LYS A 140 40.69 -52.87 7.26
N VAL A 141 41.86 -52.81 6.65
CA VAL A 141 42.51 -53.95 5.98
C VAL A 141 43.78 -54.28 6.74
N ASP A 142 43.95 -55.55 7.10
CA ASP A 142 45.15 -56.04 7.80
C ASP A 142 46.29 -56.32 6.81
N SER A 143 47.53 -56.04 7.22
CA SER A 143 48.77 -56.42 6.52
C SER A 143 48.90 -57.90 6.10
N HIS A 144 48.12 -58.81 6.70
CA HIS A 144 48.07 -60.23 6.34
C HIS A 144 47.06 -60.57 5.23
N GLN A 145 46.18 -59.62 4.84
CA GLN A 145 45.18 -59.83 3.81
C GLN A 145 45.74 -59.52 2.41
N THR A 146 45.81 -60.51 1.53
CA THR A 146 46.23 -60.29 0.12
C THR A 146 45.10 -59.81 -0.79
N SER A 147 43.85 -59.91 -0.31
CA SER A 147 42.69 -59.34 -1.00
C SER A 147 41.53 -59.12 -0.03
N LEU A 148 40.63 -58.21 -0.39
CA LEU A 148 39.34 -57.98 0.26
C LEU A 148 38.23 -58.13 -0.77
N GLU A 149 37.21 -58.91 -0.46
CA GLU A 149 36.05 -59.11 -1.32
C GLU A 149 34.77 -58.78 -0.56
N PHE A 150 33.89 -58.00 -1.17
CA PHE A 150 32.65 -57.52 -0.57
C PHE A 150 31.62 -57.18 -1.66
N TYR A 151 30.38 -56.95 -1.22
CA TYR A 151 29.27 -56.59 -2.10
C TYR A 151 28.81 -55.16 -1.85
N LEU A 152 28.50 -54.43 -2.92
CA LEU A 152 27.97 -53.07 -2.88
C LEU A 152 26.77 -52.93 -3.79
N ASP A 153 25.69 -52.37 -3.25
CA ASP A 153 24.59 -51.83 -4.03
C ASP A 153 24.90 -50.38 -4.41
N PHE A 154 24.97 -50.12 -5.71
CA PHE A 154 25.00 -48.76 -6.25
C PHE A 154 23.58 -48.35 -6.64
N ILE A 155 23.12 -47.22 -6.11
CA ILE A 155 21.80 -46.61 -6.34
C ILE A 155 22.06 -45.27 -7.00
N GLU A 156 21.35 -44.96 -8.09
CA GLU A 156 21.62 -43.81 -8.97
C GLU A 156 23.01 -43.86 -9.64
N GLY A 157 23.06 -43.83 -10.97
CA GLY A 157 24.30 -43.85 -11.74
C GLY A 157 25.31 -42.79 -11.26
N HIS A 158 26.21 -43.21 -10.39
CA HIS A 158 27.08 -42.32 -9.63
C HIS A 158 28.51 -42.43 -10.12
N ARG A 159 29.19 -41.28 -10.11
CA ARG A 159 30.66 -41.23 -10.11
C ARG A 159 31.13 -41.88 -8.81
N THR A 160 31.93 -42.93 -8.86
CA THR A 160 32.45 -43.60 -7.67
C THR A 160 33.97 -43.48 -7.63
N GLU A 161 34.52 -43.25 -6.44
CA GLU A 161 35.96 -43.18 -6.20
C GLU A 161 36.35 -44.17 -5.09
N PHE A 162 37.40 -44.94 -5.34
CA PHE A 162 38.02 -45.84 -4.37
C PHE A 162 39.15 -45.10 -3.67
N ARG A 163 39.24 -45.15 -2.35
CA ARG A 163 40.17 -44.34 -1.54
C ARG A 163 40.93 -45.22 -0.58
N PHE A 164 42.24 -44.99 -0.48
CA PHE A 164 43.14 -45.80 0.34
C PHE A 164 43.97 -44.92 1.27
N PHE A 165 43.91 -45.20 2.56
CA PHE A 165 44.51 -44.41 3.64
C PHE A 165 45.54 -45.24 4.40
N SER A 166 46.81 -44.84 4.39
CA SER A 166 47.83 -45.50 5.21
C SER A 166 47.75 -45.04 6.66
N THR A 167 47.85 -45.99 7.60
CA THR A 167 48.08 -45.72 9.02
C THR A 167 49.49 -46.11 9.47
N GLY A 168 50.48 -45.99 8.58
CA GLY A 168 51.90 -46.19 8.89
C GLY A 168 52.57 -47.40 8.22
N SER A 169 51.80 -48.25 7.53
CA SER A 169 52.28 -49.47 6.85
C SER A 169 52.56 -49.24 5.36
N ALA A 170 53.53 -49.98 4.83
CA ALA A 170 53.82 -50.03 3.40
C ALA A 170 52.88 -51.03 2.70
N PHE A 171 52.20 -50.60 1.63
CA PHE A 171 51.29 -51.45 0.85
C PHE A 171 51.20 -50.95 -0.60
N SER A 172 50.85 -51.85 -1.51
CA SER A 172 50.38 -51.49 -2.85
C SER A 172 49.03 -52.13 -3.15
N VAL A 173 48.24 -51.46 -3.98
CA VAL A 173 46.99 -52.02 -4.52
C VAL A 173 47.33 -52.67 -5.85
N SER A 174 47.07 -53.96 -6.01
CA SER A 174 47.41 -54.70 -7.24
C SER A 174 46.31 -54.58 -8.30
N CYS A 175 45.05 -54.73 -7.88
CA CYS A 175 43.88 -54.51 -8.73
C CYS A 175 42.63 -54.14 -7.92
N ILE A 176 41.68 -53.48 -8.57
CA ILE A 176 40.29 -53.40 -8.11
C ILE A 176 39.42 -54.05 -9.20
N GLU A 177 38.75 -55.13 -8.86
CA GLU A 177 37.85 -55.88 -9.72
C GLU A 177 36.41 -55.61 -9.31
N MET A 178 35.62 -55.10 -10.24
CA MET A 178 34.21 -54.85 -10.06
C MET A 178 33.43 -55.75 -11.02
N THR A 179 32.65 -56.67 -10.46
CA THR A 179 31.78 -57.55 -11.22
C THR A 179 30.34 -57.18 -10.93
N LEU A 180 29.60 -56.70 -11.92
CA LEU A 180 28.15 -56.55 -11.83
C LEU A 180 27.55 -57.96 -11.82
N VAL A 181 26.91 -58.33 -10.72
CA VAL A 181 26.32 -59.67 -10.52
C VAL A 181 24.80 -59.64 -10.58
N TYR A 182 24.18 -58.48 -10.33
CA TYR A 182 22.77 -58.27 -10.59
C TYR A 182 22.51 -56.83 -11.01
N GLN A 183 21.77 -56.66 -12.10
CA GLN A 183 21.33 -55.36 -12.60
C GLN A 183 19.80 -55.30 -12.54
N PRO A 184 19.21 -54.38 -11.76
CA PRO A 184 17.77 -54.18 -11.72
C PRO A 184 17.26 -53.85 -13.13
N LYS A 185 16.28 -54.60 -13.61
CA LYS A 185 15.72 -54.38 -14.96
C LYS A 185 14.89 -53.10 -14.97
N PRO A 186 14.98 -52.22 -15.97
CA PRO A 186 14.14 -51.03 -16.00
C PRO A 186 12.64 -51.41 -16.12
N ASN A 187 11.78 -50.68 -15.39
CA ASN A 187 10.31 -50.73 -15.49
C ASN A 187 9.63 -52.06 -15.10
N THR A 188 10.11 -52.73 -14.05
CA THR A 188 9.42 -53.91 -13.51
C THR A 188 9.03 -53.70 -12.05
N ASN A 189 7.93 -54.33 -11.62
CA ASN A 189 7.52 -54.38 -10.21
C ASN A 189 8.65 -54.93 -9.31
N ALA A 190 9.49 -55.82 -9.87
CA ALA A 190 10.64 -56.38 -9.18
C ALA A 190 11.72 -55.32 -8.87
N THR A 191 11.84 -54.29 -9.69
CA THR A 191 12.78 -53.18 -9.53
C THR A 191 12.36 -52.24 -8.42
N PHE A 192 11.06 -51.93 -8.36
CA PHE A 192 10.46 -51.23 -7.22
C PHE A 192 10.80 -51.96 -5.91
N LEU A 193 10.53 -53.27 -5.87
CA LEU A 193 10.76 -54.10 -4.67
C LEU A 193 12.25 -54.15 -4.30
N TYR A 194 13.15 -54.25 -5.27
CA TYR A 194 14.59 -54.22 -5.03
C TYR A 194 15.01 -52.95 -4.28
N TYR A 195 14.66 -51.76 -4.79
CA TYR A 195 15.04 -50.49 -4.17
C TYR A 195 14.30 -50.24 -2.85
N PHE A 196 13.02 -50.60 -2.75
CA PHE A 196 12.25 -50.47 -1.51
C PHE A 196 12.88 -51.31 -0.38
N ASN A 197 13.21 -52.57 -0.67
CA ASN A 197 13.80 -53.48 0.30
C ASN A 197 15.20 -53.04 0.70
N LEU A 198 15.98 -52.55 -0.27
CA LEU A 198 17.28 -51.96 -0.01
C LEU A 198 17.17 -50.76 0.94
N GLY A 199 16.19 -49.88 0.73
CA GLY A 199 15.91 -48.77 1.64
C GLY A 199 15.63 -49.21 3.08
N CYS A 200 14.73 -50.17 3.27
CA CYS A 200 14.42 -50.69 4.60
C CYS A 200 15.64 -51.34 5.29
N ILE A 201 16.50 -51.99 4.52
CA ILE A 201 17.72 -52.63 5.05
C ILE A 201 18.78 -51.58 5.43
N LEU A 202 18.91 -50.52 4.64
CA LEU A 202 19.81 -49.40 4.93
C LEU A 202 19.37 -48.64 6.19
N GLU A 203 18.07 -48.48 6.39
CA GLU A 203 17.48 -47.87 7.59
C GLU A 203 17.79 -48.68 8.85
N LEU A 204 17.68 -50.01 8.79
CA LEU A 204 18.06 -50.90 9.90
C LEU A 204 19.56 -50.85 10.22
N LYS A 205 20.40 -50.54 9.22
CA LYS A 205 21.84 -50.29 9.40
C LYS A 205 22.15 -48.86 9.88
N GLY A 206 21.14 -48.02 10.12
CA GLY A 206 21.29 -46.62 10.53
C GLY A 206 21.77 -45.69 9.41
N GLN A 207 21.68 -46.11 8.15
CA GLN A 207 22.15 -45.34 6.98
C GLN A 207 20.99 -44.56 6.35
N GLN A 208 20.42 -43.60 7.10
CA GLN A 208 19.17 -42.91 6.73
C GLN A 208 19.22 -42.24 5.35
N GLU A 209 20.33 -41.57 5.01
CA GLU A 209 20.44 -40.86 3.74
C GLU A 209 20.43 -41.80 2.54
N LYS A 210 21.08 -42.96 2.65
CA LYS A 210 21.04 -43.99 1.60
C LYS A 210 19.67 -44.68 1.54
N ALA A 211 19.02 -44.86 2.69
CA ALA A 211 17.66 -45.38 2.75
C ALA A 211 16.71 -44.47 1.96
N ASN A 212 16.81 -43.15 2.15
CA ASN A 212 16.01 -42.17 1.41
C ASN A 212 16.30 -42.21 -0.11
N GLN A 213 17.55 -42.37 -0.55
CA GLN A 213 17.89 -42.52 -1.97
C GLN A 213 17.27 -43.78 -2.56
N ALA A 214 17.36 -44.91 -1.84
CA ALA A 214 16.74 -46.15 -2.26
C ALA A 214 15.21 -46.00 -2.35
N TYR A 215 14.56 -45.33 -1.38
CA TYR A 215 13.13 -45.05 -1.45
C TYR A 215 12.76 -44.13 -2.62
N SER A 216 13.56 -43.10 -2.91
CA SER A 216 13.36 -42.24 -4.09
C SER A 216 13.43 -43.04 -5.39
N ARG A 217 14.44 -43.91 -5.55
CA ARG A 217 14.52 -44.82 -6.70
C ARG A 217 13.36 -45.79 -6.74
N ALA A 218 12.92 -46.32 -5.61
CA ALA A 218 11.73 -47.17 -5.57
C ALA A 218 10.52 -46.42 -6.15
N VAL A 219 10.26 -45.19 -5.69
CA VAL A 219 9.15 -44.36 -6.18
C VAL A 219 9.21 -44.14 -7.70
N GLU A 220 10.39 -43.92 -8.30
CA GLU A 220 10.53 -43.78 -9.77
C GLU A 220 10.01 -45.00 -10.54
N PHE A 221 10.20 -46.20 -9.98
CA PHE A 221 9.76 -47.46 -10.59
C PHE A 221 8.40 -47.94 -10.10
N LEU A 222 7.74 -47.21 -9.20
CA LEU A 222 6.39 -47.52 -8.75
C LEU A 222 5.42 -47.23 -9.92
N PRO A 223 4.70 -48.24 -10.45
CA PRO A 223 3.73 -48.00 -11.51
C PRO A 223 2.63 -47.04 -11.02
N THR A 224 2.22 -46.10 -11.86
CA THR A 224 1.16 -45.15 -11.53
C THR A 224 -0.12 -45.88 -11.10
N GLY A 225 -0.61 -45.58 -9.90
CA GLY A 225 -1.80 -46.21 -9.32
C GLY A 225 -1.58 -47.61 -8.71
N ALA A 226 -0.33 -48.07 -8.56
CA ALA A 226 -0.03 -49.30 -7.83
C ALA A 226 0.06 -49.05 -6.32
N VAL A 227 -0.70 -49.79 -5.53
CA VAL A 227 -0.54 -49.85 -4.06
C VAL A 227 0.38 -51.03 -3.76
N ILE A 228 1.39 -50.83 -2.90
CA ILE A 228 2.37 -51.87 -2.51
C ILE A 228 1.71 -53.20 -2.13
N ASP A 229 0.56 -53.21 -1.46
CA ASP A 229 -0.17 -54.43 -1.08
C ASP A 229 -0.56 -55.31 -2.28
N GLY A 230 -0.70 -54.73 -3.48
CA GLY A 230 -0.93 -55.48 -4.73
C GLY A 230 0.36 -55.95 -5.43
N LEU A 231 1.51 -55.40 -5.04
CA LEU A 231 2.85 -55.77 -5.53
C LEU A 231 3.52 -56.83 -4.65
N ILE A 232 3.16 -56.88 -3.36
CA ILE A 232 3.65 -57.88 -2.40
C ILE A 232 2.75 -59.11 -2.46
N THR A 233 3.25 -60.20 -3.05
CA THR A 233 2.60 -61.52 -2.92
C THR A 233 2.97 -62.17 -1.59
N ASP A 234 2.24 -63.22 -1.17
CA ASP A 234 2.57 -64.01 0.03
C ASP A 234 4.02 -64.54 0.04
N GLN A 235 4.64 -64.67 -1.13
CA GLN A 235 6.05 -65.04 -1.31
C GLN A 235 7.02 -63.92 -0.90
N TYR A 236 6.71 -62.66 -1.21
CA TYR A 236 7.53 -61.49 -0.87
C TYR A 236 7.25 -60.95 0.54
N ALA A 237 6.05 -61.19 1.08
CA ALA A 237 5.68 -60.77 2.44
C ALA A 237 6.59 -61.38 3.53
N LEU A 238 7.13 -62.58 3.27
CA LEU A 238 8.06 -63.28 4.18
C LEU A 238 9.51 -62.77 4.06
N THR A 239 9.85 -62.02 3.01
CA THR A 239 11.21 -61.54 2.70
C THR A 239 11.44 -60.08 3.05
N LEU A 240 10.36 -59.35 3.33
CA LEU A 240 10.42 -57.94 3.72
C LEU A 240 10.83 -57.82 5.20
N PRO A 241 11.68 -56.84 5.55
CA PRO A 241 11.77 -56.39 6.93
C PRO A 241 10.35 -56.09 7.47
N PRO A 242 10.11 -56.18 8.80
CA PRO A 242 8.94 -55.51 9.37
C PRO A 242 8.95 -54.08 8.83
N VAL A 243 7.95 -53.73 8.01
CA VAL A 243 7.95 -52.41 7.37
C VAL A 243 7.78 -51.41 8.49
N ALA A 244 8.86 -50.69 8.78
CA ALA A 244 8.88 -49.69 9.82
C ALA A 244 7.88 -48.59 9.43
N GLU A 245 7.20 -48.01 10.41
CA GLU A 245 6.30 -46.87 10.21
C GLU A 245 6.98 -45.76 9.40
N GLU A 246 8.28 -45.61 9.63
CA GLU A 246 9.23 -44.70 8.99
C GLU A 246 9.40 -44.95 7.49
N ALA A 247 9.36 -46.20 7.04
CA ALA A 247 9.49 -46.56 5.62
C ALA A 247 8.23 -46.13 4.84
N TYR A 248 7.03 -46.39 5.39
CA TYR A 248 5.79 -45.91 4.79
C TYR A 248 5.67 -44.39 4.83
N LEU A 249 6.13 -43.75 5.91
CA LEU A 249 6.14 -42.29 6.00
C LEU A 249 7.07 -41.66 4.96
N SER A 250 8.26 -42.24 4.76
CA SER A 250 9.24 -41.77 3.79
C SER A 250 8.71 -41.87 2.35
N LEU A 251 8.07 -42.99 2.00
CA LEU A 251 7.40 -43.13 0.70
C LEU A 251 6.25 -42.14 0.53
N ALA A 252 5.42 -41.95 1.55
CA ALA A 252 4.28 -41.03 1.49
C ALA A 252 4.72 -39.59 1.22
N VAL A 253 5.79 -39.14 1.89
CA VAL A 253 6.37 -37.80 1.70
C VAL A 253 7.02 -37.65 0.32
N LEU A 254 7.73 -38.66 -0.18
CA LEU A 254 8.34 -38.60 -1.52
C LEU A 254 7.26 -38.55 -2.62
N LEU A 255 6.17 -39.31 -2.46
CA LEU A 255 5.04 -39.28 -3.40
C LEU A 255 4.25 -37.97 -3.32
N GLU A 256 4.11 -37.38 -2.13
CA GLU A 256 3.56 -36.03 -1.92
C GLU A 256 4.39 -35.00 -2.72
N GLN A 257 5.72 -35.07 -2.64
CA GLN A 257 6.63 -34.18 -3.39
C GLN A 257 6.54 -34.36 -4.91
N GLN A 258 6.18 -35.55 -5.38
CA GLN A 258 5.95 -35.83 -6.80
C GLN A 258 4.49 -35.59 -7.26
N GLU A 259 3.65 -35.02 -6.39
CA GLU A 259 2.22 -34.79 -6.65
C GLU A 259 1.43 -36.06 -7.01
N ARG A 260 1.92 -37.24 -6.57
CA ARG A 260 1.24 -38.54 -6.75
C ARG A 260 0.29 -38.79 -5.58
N TRP A 261 -0.74 -37.96 -5.51
CA TRP A 261 -1.61 -37.80 -4.33
C TRP A 261 -2.32 -39.07 -3.89
N GLU A 262 -2.88 -39.85 -4.80
CA GLU A 262 -3.60 -41.09 -4.49
C GLU A 262 -2.69 -42.14 -3.82
N GLU A 263 -1.45 -42.18 -4.26
CA GLU A 263 -0.43 -43.09 -3.75
C GLU A 263 0.09 -42.60 -2.39
N ALA A 264 0.35 -41.28 -2.27
CA ALA A 264 0.70 -40.66 -0.99
C ALA A 264 -0.38 -40.88 0.09
N ILE A 265 -1.66 -40.73 -0.27
CA ILE A 265 -2.81 -41.02 0.61
C ILE A 265 -2.76 -42.47 1.10
N ALA A 266 -2.53 -43.43 0.19
CA ALA A 266 -2.47 -44.85 0.54
C ALA A 266 -1.38 -45.12 1.58
N TYR A 267 -0.19 -44.53 1.44
CA TYR A 267 0.90 -44.73 2.40
C TYR A 267 0.70 -43.96 3.71
N TYR A 268 0.15 -42.75 3.68
CA TYR A 268 -0.22 -42.06 4.91
C TYR A 268 -1.28 -42.83 5.70
N ARG A 269 -2.22 -43.51 5.03
CA ARG A 269 -3.15 -44.43 5.70
C ARG A 269 -2.43 -45.61 6.34
N LYS A 270 -1.43 -46.21 5.67
CA LYS A 270 -0.61 -47.28 6.27
C LYS A 270 0.14 -46.84 7.51
N VAL A 271 0.69 -45.63 7.51
CA VAL A 271 1.31 -45.05 8.71
C VAL A 271 0.29 -44.91 9.85
N LEU A 272 -0.95 -44.49 9.54
CA LEU A 272 -2.03 -44.39 10.53
C LEU A 272 -2.66 -45.74 10.91
N GLU A 273 -2.51 -46.79 10.10
CA GLU A 273 -2.87 -48.16 10.50
C GLU A 273 -1.93 -48.66 11.60
N ILE A 274 -0.63 -48.31 11.51
CA ILE A 274 0.39 -48.66 12.50
C ILE A 274 0.30 -47.76 13.73
N THR A 275 0.22 -46.44 13.53
CA THR A 275 0.13 -45.43 14.59
C THR A 275 -1.11 -44.54 14.39
N PRO A 276 -2.29 -44.97 14.89
CA PRO A 276 -3.57 -44.30 14.65
C PRO A 276 -3.68 -42.84 15.13
N ASN A 277 -2.81 -42.42 16.04
CA ASN A 277 -2.82 -41.08 16.64
C ASN A 277 -1.61 -40.22 16.22
N TYR A 278 -0.97 -40.53 15.08
CA TYR A 278 0.15 -39.74 14.60
C TYR A 278 -0.35 -38.39 14.05
N ALA A 279 -0.27 -37.35 14.89
CA ALA A 279 -0.89 -36.05 14.62
C ALA A 279 -0.35 -35.35 13.36
N SER A 280 0.97 -35.36 13.14
CA SER A 280 1.58 -34.75 11.95
C SER A 280 1.17 -35.46 10.65
N VAL A 281 1.01 -36.79 10.70
CA VAL A 281 0.56 -37.60 9.57
C VAL A 281 -0.93 -37.42 9.30
N SER A 282 -1.75 -37.39 10.35
CA SER A 282 -3.19 -37.09 10.25
C SER A 282 -3.43 -35.70 9.64
N TYR A 283 -2.59 -34.71 10.02
CA TYR A 283 -2.60 -33.38 9.42
C TYR A 283 -2.18 -33.40 7.94
N LYS A 284 -1.06 -34.04 7.58
CA LYS A 284 -0.63 -34.16 6.17
C LYS A 284 -1.66 -34.87 5.29
N LEU A 285 -2.21 -35.99 5.76
CA LEU A 285 -3.27 -36.71 5.05
C LEU A 285 -4.50 -35.83 4.84
N SER A 286 -4.92 -35.05 5.84
CA SER A 286 -6.07 -34.16 5.72
C SER A 286 -5.90 -33.05 4.66
N ILE A 287 -4.68 -32.52 4.50
CA ILE A 287 -4.37 -31.54 3.45
C ILE A 287 -4.51 -32.17 2.07
N ILE A 288 -3.93 -33.37 1.88
CA ILE A 288 -3.94 -34.06 0.58
C ILE A 288 -5.36 -34.51 0.21
N LEU A 289 -6.13 -35.02 1.18
CA LEU A 289 -7.54 -35.37 0.98
C LEU A 289 -8.39 -34.14 0.63
N ALA A 290 -8.12 -32.98 1.22
CA ALA A 290 -8.79 -31.73 0.88
C ALA A 290 -8.45 -31.26 -0.54
N ALA A 291 -7.18 -31.39 -0.96
CA ALA A 291 -6.74 -31.08 -2.32
C ALA A 291 -7.38 -32.00 -3.37
N GLN A 292 -7.68 -33.25 -3.00
CA GLN A 292 -8.38 -34.24 -3.84
C GLN A 292 -9.92 -34.17 -3.74
N GLY A 293 -10.48 -33.20 -3.02
CA GLY A 293 -11.92 -33.01 -2.87
C GLY A 293 -12.63 -34.03 -1.95
N GLN A 294 -11.88 -34.86 -1.22
CA GLN A 294 -12.40 -35.84 -0.25
C GLN A 294 -12.64 -35.18 1.12
N LEU A 295 -13.54 -34.20 1.16
CA LEU A 295 -13.71 -33.26 2.28
C LEU A 295 -14.15 -33.93 3.60
N ASP A 296 -15.04 -34.91 3.56
CA ASP A 296 -15.56 -35.58 4.76
C ASP A 296 -14.46 -36.33 5.52
N GLU A 297 -13.58 -37.01 4.77
CA GLU A 297 -12.46 -37.76 5.34
C GLU A 297 -11.33 -36.82 5.80
N ALA A 298 -11.09 -35.73 5.05
CA ALA A 298 -10.17 -34.68 5.46
C ALA A 298 -10.57 -34.09 6.83
N VAL A 299 -11.86 -33.81 7.05
CA VAL A 299 -12.38 -33.31 8.33
C VAL A 299 -12.16 -34.31 9.46
N ALA A 300 -12.42 -35.61 9.22
CA ALA A 300 -12.18 -36.66 10.22
C ALA A 300 -10.69 -36.79 10.59
N CYS A 301 -9.78 -36.64 9.61
CA CYS A 301 -8.33 -36.63 9.85
C CYS A 301 -7.88 -35.38 10.64
N PHE A 302 -8.43 -34.19 10.32
CA PHE A 302 -8.19 -32.97 11.10
C PHE A 302 -8.61 -33.13 12.57
N GLN A 303 -9.75 -33.77 12.83
CA GLN A 303 -10.26 -33.99 14.18
C GLN A 303 -9.37 -34.91 15.03
N LYS A 304 -8.68 -35.87 14.42
CA LYS A 304 -7.76 -36.78 15.14
C LYS A 304 -6.42 -36.13 15.49
N ALA A 305 -6.02 -35.06 14.79
CA ALA A 305 -4.71 -34.43 14.95
C ALA A 305 -4.58 -33.47 16.16
N GLN A 306 -5.58 -33.38 17.05
CA GLN A 306 -5.74 -32.34 18.09
C GLN A 306 -4.42 -31.88 18.78
N LYS A 307 -3.97 -30.68 18.40
CA LYS A 307 -3.16 -29.76 19.22
C LYS A 307 -4.10 -28.65 19.67
N GLN A 308 -4.24 -28.44 20.99
CA GLN A 308 -5.01 -27.30 21.50
C GLN A 308 -4.36 -25.99 21.00
N PRO A 309 -5.10 -25.11 20.31
CA PRO A 309 -4.53 -23.87 19.80
C PRO A 309 -4.20 -22.93 20.97
N SER A 310 -2.98 -22.40 20.98
CA SER A 310 -2.58 -21.28 21.83
C SER A 310 -3.46 -20.05 21.55
N GLU A 311 -3.54 -19.11 22.51
CA GLU A 311 -4.25 -17.83 22.29
C GLU A 311 -3.76 -17.10 21.03
N ALA A 312 -2.46 -17.17 20.75
CA ALA A 312 -1.86 -16.66 19.51
C ALA A 312 -2.43 -17.34 18.25
N GLU A 313 -2.52 -18.68 18.25
CA GLU A 313 -3.14 -19.44 17.16
C GLU A 313 -4.63 -19.11 17.02
N ILE A 314 -5.35 -18.86 18.12
CA ILE A 314 -6.75 -18.43 18.11
C ILE A 314 -6.92 -17.05 17.46
N TYR A 315 -6.11 -16.06 17.86
CA TYR A 315 -6.18 -14.71 17.29
C TYR A 315 -5.90 -14.74 15.78
N GLU A 316 -4.88 -15.49 15.35
CA GLU A 316 -4.54 -15.66 13.94
C GLU A 316 -5.63 -16.38 13.15
N ASN A 317 -6.18 -17.47 13.69
CA ASN A 317 -7.25 -18.21 13.03
C ASN A 317 -8.51 -17.36 12.85
N ILE A 318 -8.89 -16.58 13.87
CA ILE A 318 -10.01 -15.66 13.78
C ILE A 318 -9.74 -14.56 12.74
N TRP A 319 -8.59 -13.90 12.83
CA TRP A 319 -8.24 -12.82 11.92
C TRP A 319 -8.18 -13.29 10.46
N LYS A 320 -7.48 -14.38 10.17
CA LYS A 320 -7.43 -14.97 8.81
C LYS A 320 -8.79 -15.42 8.34
N GLY A 321 -9.57 -16.00 9.24
CA GLY A 321 -10.94 -16.42 9.06
C GLY A 321 -11.89 -15.32 8.57
N LEU A 322 -11.91 -14.20 9.28
CA LEU A 322 -12.72 -13.03 8.93
C LEU A 322 -12.33 -12.39 7.59
N ASN A 323 -11.11 -12.68 7.11
CA ASN A 323 -10.56 -12.14 5.86
C ASN A 323 -10.50 -13.16 4.72
N GLN A 324 -11.13 -14.33 4.86
CA GLN A 324 -11.15 -15.40 3.85
C GLN A 324 -9.74 -15.93 3.48
N LEU A 325 -8.74 -15.71 4.34
CA LEU A 325 -7.38 -16.22 4.18
C LEU A 325 -7.23 -17.65 4.73
N ALA A 326 -8.19 -18.08 5.56
CA ALA A 326 -8.33 -19.43 6.06
C ALA A 326 -9.80 -19.70 6.41
N PRO A 327 -10.28 -20.95 6.41
CA PRO A 327 -11.64 -21.25 6.88
C PRO A 327 -11.76 -20.99 8.39
N LEU A 328 -12.74 -20.16 8.78
CA LEU A 328 -13.09 -19.95 10.19
C LEU A 328 -14.13 -20.98 10.64
N ARG A 329 -13.72 -22.03 11.35
CA ARG A 329 -14.66 -22.98 11.95
C ARG A 329 -14.79 -22.70 13.43
N GLU A 330 -16.02 -22.53 13.91
CA GLU A 330 -16.28 -22.26 15.33
C GLU A 330 -15.83 -23.42 16.23
N THR A 331 -15.80 -24.63 15.68
CA THR A 331 -15.26 -25.83 16.34
C THR A 331 -13.76 -25.79 16.59
N ASP A 332 -13.02 -24.95 15.85
CA ASP A 332 -11.57 -24.80 15.95
C ASP A 332 -11.19 -23.75 17.03
N ILE A 333 -12.20 -23.11 17.64
CA ILE A 333 -12.07 -22.09 18.70
C ILE A 333 -12.76 -22.64 19.95
N ASP A 334 -12.03 -23.40 20.76
CA ASP A 334 -12.57 -24.04 21.96
C ASP A 334 -12.91 -23.00 23.06
N GLY A 335 -14.08 -23.15 23.68
CA GLY A 335 -14.46 -22.47 24.91
C GLY A 335 -14.90 -21.00 24.82
N GLN A 336 -15.64 -20.57 25.86
CA GLN A 336 -16.04 -19.18 26.12
C GLN A 336 -14.85 -18.28 26.51
N ALA A 337 -13.67 -18.45 25.91
CA ALA A 337 -12.50 -17.63 26.20
C ALA A 337 -12.81 -16.18 25.79
N GLU A 338 -12.91 -15.32 26.80
CA GLU A 338 -13.07 -13.89 26.59
C GLU A 338 -11.76 -13.34 26.01
N ILE A 339 -11.78 -12.98 24.72
CA ILE A 339 -10.62 -12.39 24.05
C ILE A 339 -10.51 -10.93 24.49
N LYS A 340 -9.63 -10.66 25.44
CA LYS A 340 -9.41 -9.30 25.94
C LYS A 340 -8.75 -8.43 24.88
N LEU A 341 -9.29 -7.23 24.70
CA LEU A 341 -8.84 -6.27 23.69
C LEU A 341 -7.35 -5.89 23.89
N GLU A 342 -6.94 -5.65 25.13
CA GLU A 342 -5.56 -5.25 25.46
C GLU A 342 -4.54 -6.35 25.12
N ASP A 343 -4.88 -7.62 25.41
CA ASP A 343 -4.02 -8.77 25.14
C ASP A 343 -3.88 -9.00 23.63
N ALA A 344 -5.00 -8.95 22.88
CA ALA A 344 -4.99 -9.05 21.43
C ALA A 344 -4.22 -7.90 20.77
N CYS A 345 -4.37 -6.67 21.28
CA CYS A 345 -3.63 -5.51 20.78
C CYS A 345 -2.12 -5.65 21.04
N THR A 346 -1.75 -6.13 22.22
CA THR A 346 -0.34 -6.41 22.58
C THR A 346 0.24 -7.46 21.65
N TYR A 347 -0.49 -8.57 21.42
CA TYR A 347 -0.09 -9.62 20.49
C TYR A 347 0.19 -9.06 19.08
N PHE A 348 -0.78 -8.39 18.45
CA PHE A 348 -0.61 -7.89 17.08
C PHE A 348 0.48 -6.82 16.97
N SER A 349 0.72 -6.04 18.03
CA SER A 349 1.82 -5.07 18.08
C SER A 349 3.21 -5.71 18.06
N GLN A 350 3.33 -6.95 18.54
CA GLN A 350 4.59 -7.69 18.61
C GLN A 350 4.78 -8.62 17.39
N THR A 351 3.69 -9.13 16.82
CA THR A 351 3.76 -10.15 15.77
C THR A 351 3.58 -9.62 14.35
N SER A 352 2.80 -8.55 14.14
CA SER A 352 2.54 -8.03 12.80
C SER A 352 3.78 -7.34 12.25
N LYS A 353 4.17 -7.69 11.01
CA LYS A 353 5.34 -7.13 10.33
C LYS A 353 4.91 -6.46 9.05
N TYR A 354 4.40 -5.23 9.19
CA TYR A 354 3.85 -4.51 8.06
C TYR A 354 4.93 -4.06 7.07
N THR A 355 4.66 -4.27 5.79
CA THR A 355 5.34 -3.55 4.72
C THR A 355 4.60 -2.24 4.53
N VAL A 356 5.26 -1.11 4.77
CA VAL A 356 4.63 0.21 4.67
C VAL A 356 5.19 0.94 3.46
N MET A 357 4.32 1.20 2.48
CA MET A 357 4.64 1.96 1.28
C MET A 357 3.98 3.33 1.36
N LYS A 358 4.74 4.34 0.98
CA LYS A 358 4.29 5.73 0.97
C LYS A 358 3.99 6.11 -0.47
N MET A 359 2.72 6.35 -0.78
CA MET A 359 2.27 6.66 -2.13
C MET A 359 1.42 7.92 -2.09
N VAL A 360 2.06 9.05 -1.75
CA VAL A 360 1.42 10.36 -1.76
C VAL A 360 1.51 10.99 -3.16
N SER A 361 2.50 10.60 -3.94
CA SER A 361 2.62 10.84 -5.37
C SER A 361 3.07 9.56 -6.09
N LEU A 362 2.77 9.45 -7.38
CA LEU A 362 3.24 8.38 -8.27
C LEU A 362 4.78 8.28 -8.31
N THR A 363 5.48 9.35 -7.93
CA THR A 363 6.95 9.43 -7.90
C THR A 363 7.57 8.98 -6.57
N ASP A 364 6.77 8.79 -5.52
CA ASP A 364 7.29 8.53 -4.16
C ASP A 364 7.81 7.11 -3.99
N LEU A 365 7.31 6.19 -4.80
CA LEU A 365 7.73 4.79 -4.76
C LEU A 365 9.07 4.62 -5.48
N ASN A 366 10.00 3.97 -4.80
CA ASN A 366 11.25 3.56 -5.43
C ASN A 366 11.03 2.35 -6.35
N GLU A 367 12.00 2.06 -7.21
CA GLU A 367 11.86 0.99 -8.21
C GLU A 367 11.61 -0.39 -7.57
N SER A 368 12.23 -0.70 -6.42
CA SER A 368 11.97 -1.99 -5.76
C SER A 368 10.55 -2.09 -5.20
N GLN A 369 9.97 -1.00 -4.69
CA GLN A 369 8.58 -0.96 -4.24
C GLN A 369 7.60 -1.10 -5.41
N LYS A 370 7.87 -0.44 -6.55
CA LYS A 370 7.06 -0.60 -7.76
C LYS A 370 7.09 -2.03 -8.26
N THR A 371 8.28 -2.66 -8.31
CA THR A 371 8.42 -4.07 -8.68
C THR A 371 7.62 -4.99 -7.76
N ILE A 372 7.65 -4.79 -6.44
CA ILE A 372 6.83 -5.58 -5.50
C ILE A 372 5.34 -5.43 -5.79
N LEU A 373 4.87 -4.20 -6.05
CA LEU A 373 3.47 -3.96 -6.38
C LEU A 373 3.09 -4.64 -7.72
N GLU A 374 3.95 -4.58 -8.72
CA GLU A 374 3.75 -5.24 -10.02
C GLU A 374 3.73 -6.77 -9.90
N GLU A 375 4.64 -7.36 -9.11
CA GLU A 375 4.71 -8.81 -8.84
C GLU A 375 3.42 -9.32 -8.17
N GLU A 376 2.82 -8.50 -7.29
CA GLU A 376 1.54 -8.78 -6.63
C GLU A 376 0.31 -8.33 -7.45
N ASN A 377 0.51 -7.92 -8.73
CA ASN A 377 -0.53 -7.48 -9.67
C ASN A 377 -1.33 -6.23 -9.26
N PHE A 378 -0.73 -5.32 -8.48
CA PHE A 378 -1.31 -4.01 -8.22
C PHE A 378 -1.14 -3.09 -9.43
N SER A 379 -2.17 -2.29 -9.71
CA SER A 379 -2.06 -1.17 -10.64
C SER A 379 -1.87 0.13 -9.86
N LEU A 380 -0.75 0.83 -10.13
CA LEU A 380 -0.50 2.16 -9.58
C LEU A 380 -1.61 3.15 -9.94
N ALA A 381 -2.14 3.07 -11.17
CA ALA A 381 -3.24 3.92 -11.61
C ALA A 381 -4.52 3.66 -10.80
N ASN A 382 -4.83 2.40 -10.50
CA ASN A 382 -5.98 2.08 -9.65
C ASN A 382 -5.77 2.56 -8.22
N LEU A 383 -4.57 2.40 -7.64
CA LEU A 383 -4.26 2.90 -6.31
C LEU A 383 -4.40 4.43 -6.23
N GLU A 384 -4.03 5.17 -7.29
CA GLU A 384 -4.26 6.61 -7.37
C GLU A 384 -5.76 6.96 -7.44
N LEU A 385 -6.56 6.18 -8.16
CA LEU A 385 -8.03 6.36 -8.16
C LEU A 385 -8.64 6.12 -6.77
N ILE A 386 -8.10 5.19 -5.98
CA ILE A 386 -8.57 4.97 -4.60
C ILE A 386 -8.29 6.21 -3.74
N LYS A 387 -7.12 6.83 -3.92
CA LYS A 387 -6.69 8.03 -3.21
C LYS A 387 -7.55 9.25 -3.51
N GLN A 388 -8.00 9.41 -4.76
CA GLN A 388 -8.80 10.56 -5.17
C GLN A 388 -10.12 10.64 -4.40
N ASP A 389 -10.45 11.84 -3.98
CA ASP A 389 -11.76 12.21 -3.43
C ASP A 389 -12.32 13.31 -4.33
N SER A 390 -13.31 12.94 -5.13
CA SER A 390 -13.86 13.79 -6.17
C SER A 390 -15.31 13.41 -6.40
N LEU A 391 -16.18 14.40 -6.35
CA LEU A 391 -17.59 14.27 -6.68
C LEU A 391 -17.84 13.59 -8.03
N ALA A 392 -17.04 13.92 -9.07
CA ALA A 392 -17.20 13.30 -10.38
C ALA A 392 -16.85 11.80 -10.34
N LEU A 393 -15.84 11.43 -9.56
CA LEU A 393 -15.45 10.03 -9.38
C LEU A 393 -16.51 9.26 -8.60
N GLU A 394 -17.04 9.87 -7.54
CA GLU A 394 -18.16 9.32 -6.78
C GLU A 394 -19.42 9.14 -7.63
N GLU A 395 -19.75 10.11 -8.51
CA GLU A 395 -20.84 9.96 -9.48
C GLU A 395 -20.61 8.81 -10.45
N ILE A 396 -19.39 8.64 -10.95
CA ILE A 396 -19.02 7.51 -11.81
C ILE A 396 -19.23 6.20 -11.04
N TYR A 397 -18.80 6.14 -9.79
CA TYR A 397 -18.93 4.95 -8.95
C TYR A 397 -20.40 4.60 -8.67
N ILE A 398 -21.20 5.59 -8.29
CA ILE A 398 -22.63 5.41 -8.02
C ILE A 398 -23.36 4.95 -9.29
N ASN A 399 -23.15 5.65 -10.41
CA ASN A 399 -23.83 5.38 -11.68
C ASN A 399 -23.37 4.07 -12.35
N HIS A 400 -22.28 3.46 -11.88
CA HIS A 400 -21.90 2.11 -12.27
C HIS A 400 -22.98 1.06 -11.90
N PHE A 401 -23.69 1.29 -10.79
CA PHE A 401 -24.73 0.38 -10.30
C PHE A 401 -26.11 0.79 -10.81
N GLN A 402 -26.82 -0.14 -11.45
CA GLN A 402 -28.10 0.16 -12.12
C GLN A 402 -29.17 0.72 -11.17
N GLU A 403 -29.19 0.26 -9.92
CA GLU A 403 -30.14 0.70 -8.89
C GLU A 403 -29.99 2.18 -8.50
N PHE A 404 -28.83 2.78 -8.77
CA PHE A 404 -28.52 4.18 -8.45
C PHE A 404 -28.32 5.04 -9.69
N LYS A 405 -28.65 4.52 -10.87
CA LYS A 405 -28.47 5.22 -12.13
C LYS A 405 -29.31 6.49 -12.15
N GLY A 406 -28.65 7.64 -12.34
CA GLY A 406 -29.29 8.95 -12.36
C GLY A 406 -29.26 9.69 -11.01
N ILE A 407 -28.67 9.11 -9.96
CA ILE A 407 -28.27 9.89 -8.78
C ILE A 407 -27.20 10.88 -9.23
N ASN A 408 -27.47 12.16 -9.01
CA ASN A 408 -26.57 13.26 -9.27
C ASN A 408 -26.31 13.93 -7.92
N ILE A 409 -25.06 13.88 -7.47
CA ILE A 409 -24.65 14.40 -6.15
C ILE A 409 -24.15 15.85 -6.25
N ALA A 410 -24.61 16.61 -7.25
CA ALA A 410 -24.21 17.99 -7.51
C ALA A 410 -24.11 18.83 -6.22
N LYS A 411 -22.95 19.45 -6.08
CA LYS A 411 -22.62 20.31 -4.95
C LYS A 411 -23.37 21.63 -5.02
N LYS A 412 -24.02 22.02 -3.93
CA LYS A 412 -24.24 23.46 -3.69
C LYS A 412 -22.89 24.08 -3.32
N ASN A 413 -22.44 25.07 -4.10
CA ASN A 413 -21.15 25.73 -3.91
C ASN A 413 -20.95 26.20 -2.46
N ILE A 414 -20.27 25.39 -1.64
CA ILE A 414 -19.42 25.94 -0.59
C ILE A 414 -18.22 26.49 -1.35
N LYS A 415 -18.16 27.81 -1.52
CA LYS A 415 -16.95 28.49 -1.97
C LYS A 415 -15.87 28.15 -0.95
N LYS A 416 -15.13 27.06 -1.19
CA LYS A 416 -13.85 26.84 -0.56
C LYS A 416 -12.94 27.86 -1.19
N SER A 417 -12.71 28.91 -0.45
CA SER A 417 -11.58 29.74 -0.72
C SER A 417 -10.35 28.83 -0.50
N ASN A 418 -9.38 28.78 -1.44
CA ASN A 418 -8.14 28.00 -1.34
C ASN A 418 -7.28 28.51 -0.18
N PHE A 419 -7.79 28.35 1.04
CA PHE A 419 -7.39 29.17 2.16
C PHE A 419 -6.46 28.39 3.05
N SER A 420 -6.61 27.07 3.20
CA SER A 420 -5.70 26.36 4.10
C SER A 420 -4.28 26.18 3.57
N SER A 421 -3.29 26.65 4.33
CA SER A 421 -1.88 26.20 4.23
C SER A 421 -1.70 24.69 4.50
N TRP A 422 -2.75 24.00 4.93
CA TRP A 422 -2.80 22.57 5.22
C TRP A 422 -3.71 21.91 4.18
N ASN A 423 -3.12 21.30 3.14
CA ASN A 423 -3.85 20.74 2.00
C ASN A 423 -4.94 19.74 2.42
N LEU A 424 -4.73 19.01 3.52
CA LEU A 424 -5.69 18.04 4.07
C LEU A 424 -7.04 18.65 4.46
N LEU A 425 -7.06 19.91 4.90
CA LEU A 425 -8.29 20.62 5.30
C LEU A 425 -9.09 21.09 4.08
N ASN A 426 -8.46 21.12 2.91
CA ASN A 426 -9.11 21.42 1.64
C ASN A 426 -9.84 20.20 1.04
N ALA A 427 -9.65 18.99 1.57
CA ALA A 427 -10.31 17.76 1.12
C ALA A 427 -11.84 17.91 1.10
N THR A 428 -12.48 17.53 -0.01
CA THR A 428 -13.91 17.77 -0.23
C THR A 428 -14.80 16.81 0.56
N ASN A 429 -14.29 15.63 0.93
CA ASN A 429 -14.99 14.55 1.65
C ASN A 429 -16.26 14.10 0.92
N ASP A 430 -16.23 14.10 -0.42
CA ASP A 430 -17.41 13.92 -1.27
C ASP A 430 -18.01 12.52 -1.12
N PHE A 431 -17.17 11.51 -0.86
CA PHE A 431 -17.63 10.13 -0.59
C PHE A 431 -18.59 10.01 0.61
N GLN A 432 -18.55 10.95 1.57
CA GLN A 432 -19.46 10.94 2.72
C GLN A 432 -20.91 11.24 2.29
N GLN A 433 -21.08 12.10 1.28
CA GLN A 433 -22.37 12.35 0.65
C GLN A 433 -22.85 11.10 -0.11
N SER A 434 -21.96 10.42 -0.83
CA SER A 434 -22.28 9.14 -1.48
C SER A 434 -22.79 8.08 -0.50
N ILE A 435 -22.20 8.00 0.69
CA ILE A 435 -22.63 7.09 1.76
C ILE A 435 -24.06 7.42 2.19
N VAL A 436 -24.37 8.69 2.44
CA VAL A 436 -25.72 9.10 2.88
C VAL A 436 -26.75 8.93 1.76
N GLU A 437 -26.36 9.12 0.51
CA GLU A 437 -27.22 8.96 -0.66
C GLU A 437 -27.55 7.50 -0.97
N THR A 438 -26.58 6.61 -0.82
CA THR A 438 -26.68 5.24 -1.35
C THR A 438 -26.64 4.15 -0.29
N GLY A 439 -26.15 4.44 0.91
CA GLY A 439 -25.86 3.45 1.95
C GLY A 439 -24.58 2.66 1.71
N TYR A 440 -23.73 3.08 0.77
CA TYR A 440 -22.49 2.41 0.42
C TYR A 440 -21.32 3.40 0.30
N ILE A 441 -20.11 2.92 0.58
CA ILE A 441 -18.86 3.55 0.17
C ILE A 441 -18.30 2.84 -1.07
N TYR A 442 -17.64 3.60 -1.94
CA TYR A 442 -17.12 3.10 -3.21
C TYR A 442 -15.60 3.19 -3.29
N SER A 443 -15.02 2.32 -4.10
CA SER A 443 -13.59 2.34 -4.40
C SER A 443 -13.32 1.59 -5.71
N ALA A 444 -12.31 2.00 -6.46
CA ALA A 444 -11.73 1.16 -7.49
C ALA A 444 -11.08 -0.08 -6.86
N CYS A 445 -11.15 -1.21 -7.56
CA CYS A 445 -10.38 -2.40 -7.23
C CYS A 445 -8.90 -2.17 -7.59
N PRO A 446 -7.96 -2.31 -6.64
CA PRO A 446 -6.54 -2.06 -6.91
C PRO A 446 -5.95 -2.98 -7.98
N PHE A 447 -6.48 -4.21 -8.11
CA PHE A 447 -6.02 -5.22 -9.07
C PHE A 447 -6.67 -5.10 -10.45
N THR A 448 -7.98 -4.86 -10.50
CA THR A 448 -8.77 -4.99 -11.74
C THR A 448 -9.35 -3.68 -12.26
N GLY A 449 -9.31 -2.61 -11.47
CA GLY A 449 -9.94 -1.32 -11.79
C GLY A 449 -11.48 -1.33 -11.75
N ARG A 450 -12.11 -2.48 -11.48
CA ARG A 450 -13.57 -2.57 -11.33
C ARG A 450 -14.04 -1.70 -10.17
N VAL A 451 -15.16 -1.03 -10.34
CA VAL A 451 -15.81 -0.28 -9.25
C VAL A 451 -16.39 -1.27 -8.24
N LEU A 452 -15.98 -1.14 -6.99
CA LEU A 452 -16.50 -1.90 -5.86
C LEU A 452 -17.33 -0.99 -4.98
N ARG A 453 -18.30 -1.58 -4.29
CA ARG A 453 -19.08 -0.93 -3.23
C ARG A 453 -19.03 -1.75 -1.96
N SER A 454 -19.12 -1.09 -0.82
CA SER A 454 -19.16 -1.73 0.50
C SER A 454 -20.19 -1.06 1.41
N ASP A 455 -20.89 -1.89 2.18
CA ASP A 455 -21.74 -1.51 3.30
C ASP A 455 -21.14 -1.95 4.64
N ARG A 456 -19.84 -2.26 4.68
CA ARG A 456 -19.17 -2.78 5.88
C ARG A 456 -18.27 -1.72 6.49
N SER A 457 -18.70 -1.17 7.62
CA SER A 457 -17.97 -0.13 8.36
C SER A 457 -17.59 -0.57 9.76
N PHE A 458 -16.43 -0.12 10.24
CA PHE A 458 -15.98 -0.31 11.62
C PHE A 458 -15.48 1.03 12.17
N TYR A 459 -15.80 1.33 13.43
CA TYR A 459 -15.35 2.55 14.10
C TYR A 459 -14.34 2.23 15.20
N ILE A 460 -13.18 2.88 15.16
CA ILE A 460 -12.15 2.77 16.21
C ILE A 460 -11.85 4.16 16.76
N GLN A 461 -11.82 4.24 18.09
CA GLN A 461 -11.26 5.38 18.80
C GLN A 461 -9.76 5.13 19.02
N HIS A 462 -8.92 5.54 18.07
CA HIS A 462 -7.47 5.28 18.15
C HIS A 462 -6.79 6.07 19.27
N ASP A 463 -7.15 7.36 19.34
CA ASP A 463 -6.75 8.37 20.33
C ASP A 463 -8.03 9.12 20.70
N PRO A 464 -8.20 9.65 21.94
CA PRO A 464 -9.33 10.51 22.30
C PRO A 464 -9.69 11.59 21.27
N THR A 465 -8.72 12.07 20.50
CA THR A 465 -8.88 13.16 19.55
C THR A 465 -9.04 12.72 18.10
N VAL A 466 -8.82 11.45 17.76
CA VAL A 466 -8.77 10.98 16.37
C VAL A 466 -9.76 9.83 16.12
N PRO A 467 -10.92 10.12 15.52
CA PRO A 467 -11.87 9.10 15.10
C PRO A 467 -11.36 8.42 13.82
N ILE A 468 -11.48 7.09 13.77
CA ILE A 468 -11.10 6.28 12.62
C ILE A 468 -12.29 5.43 12.19
N LEU A 469 -12.63 5.52 10.90
CA LEU A 469 -13.55 4.62 10.22
C LEU A 469 -12.77 3.71 9.27
N ILE A 470 -13.17 2.46 9.25
CA ILE A 470 -12.56 1.43 8.41
C ILE A 470 -13.65 0.81 7.57
N TYR A 471 -13.46 0.81 6.26
CA TYR A 471 -14.40 0.23 5.31
C TYR A 471 -13.78 -0.97 4.63
N GLN A 472 -14.48 -2.11 4.66
CA GLN A 472 -13.97 -3.35 4.08
C GLN A 472 -14.50 -3.55 2.65
N PHE A 473 -13.62 -3.76 1.69
CA PHE A 473 -13.99 -4.14 0.32
C PHE A 473 -13.63 -5.60 0.06
N GLN A 474 -14.45 -6.25 -0.76
CA GLN A 474 -14.25 -7.63 -1.18
C GLN A 474 -14.02 -7.68 -2.69
N SER A 475 -12.87 -8.22 -3.10
CA SER A 475 -12.47 -8.43 -4.49
C SER A 475 -11.88 -9.84 -4.66
N THR A 476 -10.83 -10.00 -5.48
CA THR A 476 -9.94 -11.17 -5.49
C THR A 476 -9.36 -11.47 -4.11
N GLU A 477 -9.13 -10.43 -3.31
CA GLU A 477 -8.89 -10.52 -1.87
C GLU A 477 -9.64 -9.40 -1.13
N VAL A 478 -9.71 -9.53 0.21
CA VAL A 478 -10.26 -8.49 1.08
C VAL A 478 -9.23 -7.38 1.25
N PHE A 479 -9.68 -6.12 1.21
CA PHE A 479 -8.85 -4.98 1.61
C PHE A 479 -9.66 -3.96 2.39
N TYR A 480 -8.97 -3.12 3.15
CA TYR A 480 -9.60 -2.12 4.01
C TYR A 480 -9.17 -0.72 3.61
N LEU A 481 -10.13 0.18 3.44
CA LEU A 481 -9.89 1.61 3.33
C LEU A 481 -10.03 2.25 4.71
N ILE A 482 -8.95 2.84 5.21
CA ILE A 482 -8.92 3.53 6.50
C ILE A 482 -9.13 5.02 6.24
N VAL A 483 -10.18 5.57 6.85
CA VAL A 483 -10.62 6.95 6.74
C VAL A 483 -10.65 7.57 8.13
N GLY A 484 -10.22 8.82 8.29
CA GLY A 484 -10.32 9.49 9.58
C GLY A 484 -9.39 10.68 9.70
N GLY A 485 -8.88 10.91 10.91
CA GLY A 485 -8.19 12.16 11.24
C GLY A 485 -9.17 13.32 11.38
N TRP A 486 -8.70 14.51 11.79
CA TRP A 486 -9.59 15.68 11.87
C TRP A 486 -10.07 16.16 10.48
N GLY A 487 -9.43 15.73 9.39
CA GLY A 487 -9.92 16.00 8.04
C GLY A 487 -10.99 15.02 7.55
N GLY A 488 -11.14 13.84 8.18
CA GLY A 488 -12.01 12.76 7.69
C GLY A 488 -11.64 12.20 6.32
N VAL A 489 -10.34 12.22 6.01
CA VAL A 489 -9.77 11.86 4.70
C VAL A 489 -9.38 10.40 4.62
N LYS A 490 -9.13 9.91 3.40
CA LYS A 490 -8.54 8.59 3.15
C LYS A 490 -7.07 8.58 3.61
N ILE A 491 -6.76 7.82 4.66
CA ILE A 491 -5.43 7.78 5.29
C ILE A 491 -4.55 6.74 4.59
N CYS A 492 -5.03 5.49 4.53
CA CYS A 492 -4.30 4.37 3.94
C CYS A 492 -5.24 3.26 3.48
N VAL A 493 -4.69 2.35 2.68
CA VAL A 493 -5.31 1.07 2.35
C VAL A 493 -4.48 -0.04 2.97
N TYR A 494 -5.15 -1.03 3.56
CA TYR A 494 -4.52 -2.20 4.17
C TYR A 494 -4.96 -3.49 3.46
N PHE A 495 -3.97 -4.32 3.12
CA PHE A 495 -4.13 -5.62 2.47
C PHE A 495 -3.69 -6.74 3.44
N PRO A 496 -4.64 -7.43 4.09
CA PRO A 496 -4.35 -8.44 5.13
C PRO A 496 -3.50 -9.61 4.65
N ARG A 497 -3.63 -10.05 3.39
CA ARG A 497 -2.87 -11.19 2.86
C ARG A 497 -1.36 -10.93 2.86
N LEU A 498 -0.98 -9.68 2.59
CA LEU A 498 0.41 -9.25 2.42
C LEU A 498 0.99 -8.56 3.65
N ASP A 499 0.17 -8.30 4.67
CA ASP A 499 0.45 -7.30 5.71
C ASP A 499 0.99 -5.98 5.10
N LEU A 500 0.40 -5.56 3.98
CA LEU A 500 0.83 -4.39 3.21
C LEU A 500 -0.05 -3.19 3.55
N VAL A 501 0.59 -2.08 3.89
CA VAL A 501 -0.05 -0.78 4.14
C VAL A 501 0.42 0.21 3.10
N ILE A 502 -0.51 0.76 2.31
CA ILE A 502 -0.23 1.81 1.35
C ILE A 502 -0.80 3.12 1.90
N LYS A 503 0.09 4.04 2.31
CA LYS A 503 -0.29 5.37 2.79
C LYS A 503 -0.68 6.26 1.61
N LEU A 504 -1.85 6.87 1.70
CA LEU A 504 -2.44 7.72 0.66
C LEU A 504 -2.29 9.22 0.94
N SER A 505 -2.05 9.60 2.20
CA SER A 505 -1.94 11.00 2.63
C SER A 505 -0.71 11.26 3.51
N ASP A 506 -0.08 12.43 3.33
CA ASP A 506 1.13 12.80 4.07
C ASP A 506 0.92 13.63 5.31
N GLU A 507 -0.07 14.52 5.29
CA GLU A 507 0.07 15.69 6.11
C GLU A 507 -0.04 15.42 7.62
N TRP A 508 -0.72 14.35 8.08
CA TRP A 508 -0.68 13.91 9.51
C TRP A 508 -0.39 12.42 9.73
N SER A 509 -0.03 11.67 8.68
CA SER A 509 0.37 10.24 8.79
C SER A 509 1.74 10.04 9.47
N THR A 510 2.40 11.13 9.86
CA THR A 510 3.61 11.19 10.68
C THR A 510 3.33 11.08 12.17
N TRP A 511 2.17 11.55 12.65
CA TRP A 511 1.74 11.44 14.05
C TRP A 511 0.89 10.18 14.31
N LEU A 512 0.13 9.76 13.29
CA LEU A 512 -0.69 8.56 13.32
C LEU A 512 0.08 7.38 12.74
N SER A 513 0.41 6.40 13.59
CA SER A 513 0.98 5.14 13.13
C SER A 513 -0.14 4.28 12.54
N SER A 514 -0.14 4.14 11.21
CA SER A 514 -1.05 3.24 10.48
C SER A 514 -0.99 1.82 11.04
N GLU A 515 0.20 1.37 11.44
CA GLU A 515 0.45 0.08 12.07
C GLU A 515 -0.30 -0.04 13.41
N LYS A 516 -0.26 1.00 14.26
CA LYS A 516 -1.02 0.99 15.53
C LYS A 516 -2.52 0.98 15.30
N ILE A 517 -3.02 1.75 14.32
CA ILE A 517 -4.44 1.76 13.94
C ILE A 517 -4.87 0.36 13.49
N ILE A 518 -4.09 -0.27 12.61
CA ILE A 518 -4.40 -1.62 12.09
C ILE A 518 -4.29 -2.66 13.20
N ASN A 519 -3.31 -2.58 14.09
CA ASN A 519 -3.20 -3.48 15.24
C ASN A 519 -4.41 -3.38 16.17
N GLN A 520 -4.88 -2.16 16.46
CA GLN A 520 -6.11 -1.97 17.22
C GLN A 520 -7.32 -2.53 16.47
N PHE A 521 -7.40 -2.33 15.15
CA PHE A 521 -8.48 -2.92 14.35
C PHE A 521 -8.47 -4.45 14.41
N LYS A 522 -7.32 -5.08 14.21
CA LYS A 522 -7.16 -6.54 14.33
C LYS A 522 -7.60 -7.00 15.72
N ALA A 523 -7.20 -6.29 16.78
CA ALA A 523 -7.60 -6.60 18.15
C ALA A 523 -9.11 -6.50 18.36
N HIS A 524 -9.76 -5.41 17.94
CA HIS A 524 -11.21 -5.27 17.99
C HIS A 524 -11.91 -6.36 17.16
N ALA A 525 -11.38 -6.68 15.99
CA ALA A 525 -11.96 -7.68 15.10
C ALA A 525 -11.93 -9.08 15.70
N VAL A 526 -10.83 -9.47 16.35
CA VAL A 526 -10.75 -10.76 17.04
C VAL A 526 -11.55 -10.77 18.34
N THR A 527 -11.57 -9.68 19.11
CA THR A 527 -12.36 -9.58 20.35
C THR A 527 -13.86 -9.71 20.07
N PHE A 528 -14.35 -9.08 19.00
CA PHE A 528 -15.77 -9.05 18.65
C PHE A 528 -16.13 -9.95 17.46
N TRP A 529 -15.33 -10.98 17.16
CA TRP A 529 -15.45 -11.77 15.93
C TRP A 529 -16.83 -12.37 15.66
N ARG A 530 -17.56 -12.79 16.70
CA ARG A 530 -18.93 -13.31 16.56
C ARG A 530 -19.91 -12.23 16.09
N HIS A 531 -19.78 -11.01 16.63
CA HIS A 531 -20.57 -9.87 16.21
C HIS A 531 -20.22 -9.47 14.78
N ILE A 532 -18.93 -9.52 14.40
CA ILE A 532 -18.49 -9.25 13.03
C ILE A 532 -19.04 -10.31 12.07
N LYS A 533 -18.97 -11.60 12.41
CA LYS A 533 -19.53 -12.67 11.58
C LYS A 533 -21.04 -12.50 11.39
N SER A 534 -21.77 -12.16 12.45
CA SER A 534 -23.20 -11.83 12.38
C SER A 534 -23.45 -10.60 11.51
N TYR A 535 -22.65 -9.55 11.65
CA TYR A 535 -22.75 -8.31 10.88
C TYR A 535 -22.47 -8.54 9.39
N MET A 536 -21.45 -9.35 9.05
CA MET A 536 -21.04 -9.67 7.68
C MET A 536 -22.05 -10.58 6.96
N SER A 537 -22.71 -11.47 7.70
CA SER A 537 -23.72 -12.40 7.15
C SER A 537 -25.14 -11.81 7.13
N ASN A 538 -25.34 -10.64 7.71
CA ASN A 538 -26.63 -9.99 7.72
C ASN A 538 -26.93 -9.35 6.36
N GLU A 539 -27.86 -9.95 5.63
CA GLU A 539 -28.30 -9.49 4.30
C GLU A 539 -29.28 -8.31 4.35
N LYS A 540 -29.74 -7.91 5.55
CA LYS A 540 -30.60 -6.72 5.68
C LYS A 540 -29.80 -5.47 5.35
N THR A 541 -30.44 -4.56 4.60
CA THR A 541 -29.95 -3.19 4.39
C THR A 541 -29.62 -2.56 5.74
N LYS A 542 -28.40 -2.03 5.84
CA LYS A 542 -27.89 -1.41 7.06
C LYS A 542 -28.43 0.00 7.19
N GLU A 543 -28.73 0.41 8.41
CA GLU A 543 -29.09 1.79 8.71
C GLU A 543 -27.82 2.64 8.68
N VAL A 544 -27.85 3.73 7.93
CA VAL A 544 -26.73 4.68 7.81
C VAL A 544 -26.73 5.58 9.04
N VAL A 545 -25.64 5.56 9.79
CA VAL A 545 -25.52 6.33 11.05
C VAL A 545 -24.38 7.33 11.01
N ALA A 546 -24.64 8.55 11.47
CA ALA A 546 -23.62 9.58 11.63
C ALA A 546 -23.12 9.62 13.08
N ILE A 547 -21.80 9.52 13.27
CA ILE A 547 -21.15 9.61 14.58
C ILE A 547 -20.75 11.06 14.86
N VAL A 548 -21.13 11.58 16.04
CA VAL A 548 -20.94 12.97 16.46
C VAL A 548 -20.57 12.99 17.94
N GLY A 549 -19.90 14.03 18.45
CA GLY A 549 -19.60 14.21 19.87
C GLY A 549 -18.55 13.27 20.45
N THR A 550 -17.64 12.71 19.65
CA THR A 550 -16.62 11.76 20.16
C THR A 550 -15.32 12.43 20.60
N ILE A 551 -14.97 13.59 20.05
CA ILE A 551 -13.70 14.30 20.30
C ILE A 551 -13.86 15.26 21.51
N PRO A 552 -12.99 15.19 22.55
CA PRO A 552 -13.01 16.07 23.71
C PRO A 552 -12.31 17.41 23.42
N ASN A 553 -12.68 18.07 22.33
CA ASN A 553 -12.20 19.39 21.97
C ASN A 553 -13.31 20.22 21.33
N LEU A 554 -13.61 21.37 21.96
CA LEU A 554 -14.67 22.29 21.55
C LEU A 554 -14.54 22.75 20.09
N GLY A 555 -13.31 23.00 19.63
CA GLY A 555 -13.03 23.40 18.26
C GLY A 555 -13.47 22.31 17.28
N HIS A 556 -12.93 21.10 17.42
CA HIS A 556 -13.24 19.97 16.53
C HIS A 556 -14.73 19.62 16.50
N TYR A 557 -15.47 19.89 17.57
CA TYR A 557 -16.92 19.77 17.52
C TYR A 557 -17.53 20.72 16.47
N PHE A 558 -17.23 22.03 16.53
CA PHE A 558 -17.84 23.01 15.64
C PHE A 558 -17.27 23.03 14.23
N TRP A 559 -15.94 23.17 14.09
CA TRP A 559 -15.34 23.38 12.77
C TRP A 559 -15.24 22.09 11.96
N ASN A 560 -15.31 20.93 12.61
CA ASN A 560 -15.16 19.64 11.97
C ASN A 560 -16.45 18.81 11.87
N GLN A 561 -17.09 18.51 13.00
CA GLN A 561 -18.27 17.63 13.01
C GLN A 561 -19.55 18.38 12.61
N ILE A 562 -19.83 19.51 13.27
CA ILE A 562 -21.04 20.30 13.01
C ILE A 562 -21.02 20.92 11.62
N SER A 563 -19.87 21.37 11.13
CA SER A 563 -19.70 21.81 9.74
C SER A 563 -19.93 20.67 8.73
N GLY A 564 -19.49 19.45 9.05
CA GLY A 564 -19.76 18.25 8.24
C GLY A 564 -21.24 17.94 8.12
N LEU A 565 -21.98 17.99 9.23
CA LEU A 565 -23.43 17.84 9.24
C LEU A 565 -24.14 19.00 8.53
N TYR A 566 -23.62 20.22 8.67
CA TYR A 566 -24.14 21.38 7.95
C TYR A 566 -23.99 21.23 6.43
N TYR A 567 -22.88 20.67 5.96
CA TYR A 567 -22.70 20.33 4.55
C TYR A 567 -23.77 19.36 4.05
N LEU A 568 -24.08 18.31 4.83
CA LEU A 568 -25.17 17.40 4.50
C LEU A 568 -26.54 18.10 4.58
N TYR A 569 -26.74 19.02 5.52
CA TYR A 569 -27.95 19.85 5.60
C TYR A 569 -28.15 20.69 4.33
N GLU A 570 -27.12 21.41 3.89
CA GLU A 570 -27.20 22.27 2.71
C GLU A 570 -27.52 21.48 1.44
N ASN A 571 -26.99 20.25 1.33
CA ASN A 571 -27.29 19.35 0.22
C ASN A 571 -28.61 18.57 0.41
N ASN A 572 -29.42 18.91 1.41
CA ASN A 572 -30.71 18.28 1.74
C ASN A 572 -30.60 16.79 2.09
N LEU A 573 -29.53 16.37 2.77
CA LEU A 573 -29.22 14.96 3.05
C LEU A 573 -29.43 14.54 4.50
N LEU A 574 -29.54 15.47 5.46
CA LEU A 574 -29.70 15.10 6.88
C LEU A 574 -30.88 14.15 7.12
N HIS A 575 -31.98 14.31 6.38
CA HIS A 575 -33.16 13.46 6.54
C HIS A 575 -32.93 12.00 6.10
N LYS A 576 -31.92 11.73 5.26
CA LYS A 576 -31.55 10.38 4.79
C LYS A 576 -30.68 9.62 5.78
N ILE A 577 -30.06 10.30 6.75
CA ILE A 577 -29.37 9.63 7.85
C ILE A 577 -30.42 8.97 8.74
N ASP A 578 -30.25 7.67 9.02
CA ASP A 578 -31.20 6.90 9.82
C ASP A 578 -31.09 7.23 11.31
N LYS A 579 -29.85 7.30 11.82
CA LYS A 579 -29.55 7.63 13.23
C LYS A 579 -28.32 8.52 13.37
N PHE A 580 -28.31 9.31 14.44
CA PHE A 580 -27.16 10.10 14.89
C PHE A 580 -26.68 9.52 16.23
N LEU A 581 -25.50 8.92 16.22
CA LEU A 581 -24.85 8.38 17.42
C LEU A 581 -24.04 9.51 18.07
N ILE A 582 -24.51 10.00 19.21
CA ILE A 582 -23.94 11.14 19.90
C ILE A 582 -23.07 10.62 21.06
N GLY A 583 -21.76 10.87 20.98
CA GLY A 583 -20.79 10.58 22.02
C GLY A 583 -20.86 11.53 23.21
N SER A 584 -20.01 11.30 24.20
CA SER A 584 -20.01 12.01 25.47
C SER A 584 -19.53 13.47 25.42
N ASN A 585 -18.98 13.92 24.29
CA ASN A 585 -18.44 15.27 24.10
C ASN A 585 -19.35 16.13 23.19
N GLU A 586 -20.67 16.06 23.41
CA GLU A 586 -21.67 16.97 22.80
C GLU A 586 -21.64 18.33 23.51
N TYR A 587 -21.06 19.35 22.88
CA TYR A 587 -20.90 20.68 23.50
C TYR A 587 -22.16 21.57 23.40
N LEU A 588 -23.00 21.32 22.40
CA LEU A 588 -24.31 21.95 22.20
C LEU A 588 -25.20 20.93 21.49
N GLU A 589 -26.43 20.74 21.96
CA GLU A 589 -27.32 19.68 21.49
C GLU A 589 -27.49 19.74 19.97
N LEU A 590 -27.30 18.59 19.33
CA LEU A 590 -27.39 18.48 17.88
C LEU A 590 -28.78 18.92 17.38
N ASP A 591 -29.84 18.51 18.06
CA ASP A 591 -31.23 18.89 17.78
C ASP A 591 -31.55 20.35 18.07
N ALA A 592 -30.72 21.06 18.85
CA ALA A 592 -30.85 22.51 19.01
C ALA A 592 -30.26 23.25 17.80
N ILE A 593 -29.15 22.76 17.24
CA ILE A 593 -28.49 23.34 16.06
C ILE A 593 -29.25 22.99 14.77
N PHE A 594 -29.74 21.75 14.68
CA PHE A 594 -30.49 21.20 13.54
C PHE A 594 -31.86 20.70 14.02
N PRO A 595 -32.83 21.61 14.28
CA PRO A 595 -34.18 21.24 14.69
C PRO A 595 -34.94 20.40 13.64
N GLU A 596 -34.41 20.32 12.42
CA GLU A 596 -34.91 19.45 11.35
C GLU A 596 -34.60 17.96 11.59
N ILE A 597 -33.68 17.63 12.51
CA ILE A 597 -33.39 16.25 12.91
C ILE A 597 -34.45 15.80 13.93
N SER A 598 -35.15 14.73 13.58
CA SER A 598 -36.19 14.18 14.45
C SER A 598 -35.58 13.55 15.72
N PRO A 599 -36.11 13.80 16.94
CA PRO A 599 -35.53 13.33 18.19
C PRO A 599 -35.34 11.80 18.27
N GLU A 600 -36.21 11.01 17.64
CA GLU A 600 -36.11 9.55 17.59
C GLU A 600 -34.93 9.04 16.75
N LYS A 601 -34.33 9.91 15.93
CA LYS A 601 -33.10 9.59 15.20
C LYS A 601 -31.86 9.76 16.07
N ILE A 602 -31.95 10.42 17.22
CA ILE A 602 -30.80 10.73 18.07
C ILE A 602 -30.62 9.63 19.13
N VAL A 603 -29.43 9.05 19.16
CA VAL A 603 -29.03 8.04 20.14
C VAL A 603 -27.80 8.54 20.88
N ARG A 604 -27.99 8.97 22.14
CA ARG A 604 -26.91 9.43 23.01
C ARG A 604 -26.25 8.25 23.72
N LEU A 605 -24.95 8.13 23.55
CA LEU A 605 -24.14 7.05 24.10
C LEU A 605 -23.55 7.45 25.45
N SER A 606 -23.47 6.49 26.37
CA SER A 606 -22.85 6.71 27.68
C SER A 606 -21.32 6.66 27.65
N ASP A 607 -20.75 5.95 26.66
CA ASP A 607 -19.30 5.76 26.52
C ASP A 607 -18.91 5.57 25.05
N ASN A 608 -17.90 6.30 24.60
CA ASN A 608 -17.41 6.27 23.21
C ASN A 608 -16.71 4.93 22.89
N ASN A 609 -16.15 4.21 23.87
CA ASN A 609 -15.48 2.93 23.61
C ASN A 609 -16.45 1.83 23.17
N SER A 610 -17.75 1.99 23.47
CA SER A 610 -18.81 1.06 23.06
C SER A 610 -19.20 1.17 21.58
N LEU A 611 -18.73 2.19 20.86
CA LEU A 611 -19.13 2.47 19.47
C LEU A 611 -18.87 1.30 18.52
N PHE A 612 -17.68 0.67 18.61
CA PHE A 612 -17.34 -0.48 17.76
C PHE A 612 -18.39 -1.58 17.86
N LYS A 613 -18.76 -1.95 19.09
CA LYS A 613 -19.76 -3.00 19.36
C LYS A 613 -21.16 -2.55 18.96
N THR A 614 -21.52 -1.30 19.26
CA THR A 614 -22.84 -0.72 18.96
C THR A 614 -23.13 -0.74 17.47
N VAL A 615 -22.15 -0.40 16.63
CA VAL A 615 -22.28 -0.45 15.16
C VAL A 615 -22.58 -1.88 14.68
N LEU A 616 -21.90 -2.88 15.24
CA LEU A 616 -22.08 -4.28 14.85
C LEU A 616 -23.41 -4.86 15.33
N GLU A 617 -23.77 -4.66 16.60
CA GLU A 617 -24.98 -5.23 17.21
C GLU A 617 -26.27 -4.73 16.56
N ASN A 618 -26.28 -3.47 16.12
CA ASN A 618 -27.45 -2.84 15.51
C ASN A 618 -27.43 -2.88 13.98
N ASN A 619 -26.43 -3.55 13.37
CA ASN A 619 -26.29 -3.63 11.92
C ASN A 619 -26.23 -2.26 11.23
N TYR A 620 -25.42 -1.35 11.78
CA TYR A 620 -25.27 0.00 11.27
C TYR A 620 -24.14 0.11 10.23
N PHE A 621 -24.29 1.06 9.32
CA PHE A 621 -23.22 1.53 8.44
C PHE A 621 -22.82 2.95 8.87
N ALA A 622 -21.67 3.07 9.53
CA ALA A 622 -21.23 4.28 10.18
C ALA A 622 -20.43 5.19 9.25
N LEU A 623 -20.73 6.48 9.32
CA LEU A 623 -19.93 7.55 8.73
C LEU A 623 -19.61 8.62 9.79
N TYR A 624 -18.56 9.40 9.54
CA TYR A 624 -18.13 10.50 10.38
C TYR A 624 -18.10 11.74 9.50
N ALA A 625 -19.16 12.53 9.59
CA ALA A 625 -19.36 13.68 8.71
C ALA A 625 -18.36 14.78 9.08
N THR A 626 -17.51 15.17 8.14
CA THR A 626 -16.45 16.15 8.38
C THR A 626 -16.36 17.20 7.29
N GLN A 627 -16.26 18.45 7.70
CA GLN A 627 -15.77 19.55 6.86
C GLN A 627 -14.74 20.37 7.65
N SER A 628 -14.20 21.41 7.03
CA SER A 628 -13.18 22.26 7.64
C SER A 628 -13.57 23.74 7.67
N PHE A 629 -14.82 24.07 7.36
CA PHE A 629 -15.26 25.43 7.09
C PHE A 629 -16.61 25.75 7.72
N ILE A 630 -16.67 26.84 8.47
CA ILE A 630 -17.88 27.36 9.12
C ILE A 630 -18.41 28.53 8.30
N LYS A 631 -19.57 28.33 7.69
CA LYS A 631 -20.34 29.38 7.01
C LYS A 631 -21.01 30.31 8.01
N ASP A 632 -21.30 31.54 7.58
CA ASP A 632 -22.00 32.52 8.43
C ASP A 632 -23.36 31.99 8.90
N ASP A 633 -24.13 31.37 8.00
CA ASP A 633 -25.42 30.76 8.32
C ASP A 633 -25.31 29.67 9.41
N LEU A 634 -24.26 28.86 9.38
CA LEU A 634 -24.02 27.85 10.41
C LEU A 634 -23.67 28.50 11.76
N ALA A 635 -22.82 29.53 11.74
CA ALA A 635 -22.49 30.26 12.97
C ALA A 635 -23.72 30.93 13.59
N ILE A 636 -24.60 31.51 12.77
CA ILE A 636 -25.88 32.08 13.21
C ILE A 636 -26.78 31.00 13.82
N ARG A 637 -26.84 29.80 13.22
CA ARG A 637 -27.58 28.66 13.79
C ARG A 637 -27.05 28.27 15.17
N ILE A 638 -25.74 28.15 15.32
CA ILE A 638 -25.09 27.81 16.61
C ILE A 638 -25.42 28.88 17.67
N GLN A 639 -25.30 30.17 17.33
CA GLN A 639 -25.64 31.27 18.23
C GLN A 639 -27.12 31.25 18.62
N THR A 640 -28.02 31.01 17.65
CA THR A 640 -29.47 30.95 17.87
C THR A 640 -29.84 29.78 18.78
N ALA A 641 -29.28 28.60 18.53
CA ALA A 641 -29.45 27.42 19.37
C ALA A 641 -28.99 27.68 20.81
N ALA A 642 -27.85 28.36 20.97
CA ALA A 642 -27.32 28.73 22.28
C ALA A 642 -28.27 29.71 23.02
N VAL A 643 -28.74 30.77 22.36
CA VAL A 643 -29.69 31.74 22.93
C VAL A 643 -30.99 31.06 23.35
N ASN A 644 -31.55 30.18 22.52
CA ASN A 644 -32.81 29.49 22.81
C ASN A 644 -32.72 28.58 24.03
N LYS A 645 -31.52 28.09 24.35
CA LYS A 645 -31.28 27.22 25.50
C LYS A 645 -31.05 28.01 26.80
N CYS A 646 -30.57 29.24 26.70
CA CYS A 646 -30.36 30.11 27.85
C CYS A 646 -31.68 30.46 28.56
N ASN A 647 -31.61 30.54 29.89
CA ASN A 647 -32.74 31.05 30.68
C ASN A 647 -32.86 32.58 30.54
N GLN A 648 -34.07 33.11 30.73
CA GLN A 648 -34.36 34.55 30.57
C GLN A 648 -33.56 35.45 31.51
N SER A 649 -33.30 35.03 32.76
CA SER A 649 -32.50 35.81 33.71
C SER A 649 -31.04 35.97 33.26
N PHE A 650 -30.45 34.92 32.69
CA PHE A 650 -29.12 34.94 32.13
C PHE A 650 -29.07 35.89 30.93
N LEU A 651 -30.03 35.77 30.00
CA LEU A 651 -30.09 36.65 28.82
C LEU A 651 -30.22 38.12 29.23
N GLN A 652 -31.07 38.43 30.22
CA GLN A 652 -31.18 39.79 30.77
C GLN A 652 -29.87 40.29 31.38
N ASN A 653 -29.11 39.41 32.05
CA ASN A 653 -27.80 39.77 32.59
C ASN A 653 -26.76 40.05 31.48
N VAL A 654 -26.75 39.27 30.41
CA VAL A 654 -25.89 39.52 29.24
C VAL A 654 -26.27 40.82 28.54
N GLU A 655 -27.57 41.09 28.34
CA GLU A 655 -28.03 42.34 27.73
C GLU A 655 -27.78 43.56 28.63
N ALA A 656 -27.77 43.38 29.96
CA ALA A 656 -27.31 44.42 30.87
C ALA A 656 -25.80 44.66 30.74
N ALA A 657 -25.01 43.60 30.59
CA ALA A 657 -23.57 43.69 30.42
C ALA A 657 -23.16 44.40 29.13
N LYS A 658 -23.90 44.17 28.03
CA LYS A 658 -23.69 44.81 26.72
C LYS A 658 -23.81 46.34 26.74
N LYS A 659 -24.38 46.93 27.79
CA LYS A 659 -24.47 48.39 27.93
C LYS A 659 -23.14 49.04 28.32
N HIS A 660 -22.19 48.26 28.83
CA HIS A 660 -20.84 48.71 29.17
C HIS A 660 -19.96 48.73 27.92
N PHE A 661 -19.06 49.71 27.82
CA PHE A 661 -18.12 49.83 26.71
C PHE A 661 -16.70 50.20 27.16
N PRO A 662 -15.66 49.49 26.68
CA PRO A 662 -15.77 48.20 25.98
C PRO A 662 -16.21 47.08 26.94
N LEU A 663 -17.02 46.15 26.46
CA LEU A 663 -17.22 44.84 27.06
C LEU A 663 -16.11 43.90 26.54
N LEU A 664 -15.09 43.69 27.38
CA LEU A 664 -13.85 42.99 27.04
C LEU A 664 -13.91 41.51 27.46
N TRP A 665 -13.64 40.60 26.52
CA TRP A 665 -13.44 39.17 26.80
C TRP A 665 -11.99 38.85 27.13
N ILE A 666 -11.75 38.07 28.19
CA ILE A 666 -10.41 37.59 28.56
C ILE A 666 -10.42 36.06 28.71
N ASN A 667 -9.69 35.35 27.84
CA ASN A 667 -9.47 33.91 27.97
C ASN A 667 -8.29 33.63 28.91
N LEU A 668 -8.58 32.94 30.02
CA LEU A 668 -7.61 32.47 31.01
C LEU A 668 -7.18 31.04 30.69
N ARG A 669 -5.91 30.71 30.97
CA ARG A 669 -5.34 29.37 30.76
C ARG A 669 -4.40 28.98 31.88
N SER A 670 -4.58 27.77 32.40
CA SER A 670 -3.71 27.17 33.43
C SER A 670 -3.05 25.85 32.99
N HIS A 671 -3.41 25.33 31.81
CA HIS A 671 -3.03 24.01 31.30
C HIS A 671 -2.51 24.11 29.85
N ASN A 672 -1.75 23.11 29.39
CA ASN A 672 -1.07 23.00 28.08
C ASN A 672 -0.08 24.14 27.72
N LYS A 673 -0.53 25.40 27.75
CA LYS A 673 0.25 26.62 27.56
C LYS A 673 -0.40 27.79 28.30
N ALA A 674 0.36 28.46 29.16
CA ALA A 674 -0.10 29.60 29.93
C ALA A 674 0.84 30.79 29.79
N TRP A 675 0.25 31.99 29.74
CA TRP A 675 0.99 33.23 29.95
C TRP A 675 1.33 33.34 31.45
N ILE A 676 2.61 33.25 31.79
CA ILE A 676 3.04 33.14 33.19
C ILE A 676 2.71 34.39 34.01
N SER A 677 2.76 35.56 33.39
CA SER A 677 2.45 36.85 34.02
C SER A 677 1.01 37.29 33.75
N GLN A 678 0.09 36.36 33.46
CA GLN A 678 -1.28 36.70 33.06
C GLN A 678 -2.08 37.46 34.13
N VAL A 679 -1.83 37.19 35.42
CA VAL A 679 -2.57 37.83 36.52
C VAL A 679 -2.25 39.32 36.58
N GLU A 680 -0.98 39.67 36.74
CA GLU A 680 -0.54 41.06 36.75
C GLU A 680 -0.76 41.71 35.39
N GLY A 681 -0.52 40.97 34.30
CA GLY A 681 -0.68 41.44 32.94
C GLY A 681 -2.11 41.86 32.60
N TYR A 682 -3.09 40.98 32.82
CA TYR A 682 -4.50 41.31 32.59
C TYR A 682 -4.99 42.40 33.55
N ALA A 683 -4.59 42.38 34.83
CA ALA A 683 -4.96 43.44 35.77
C ALA A 683 -4.45 44.82 35.32
N ASN A 684 -3.21 44.90 34.82
CA ASN A 684 -2.65 46.14 34.28
C ASN A 684 -3.38 46.61 33.02
N ILE A 685 -3.69 45.70 32.09
CA ILE A 685 -4.44 46.02 30.87
C ILE A 685 -5.82 46.58 31.22
N ILE A 686 -6.58 45.88 32.08
CA ILE A 686 -7.92 46.31 32.52
C ILE A 686 -7.86 47.67 33.20
N THR A 687 -6.94 47.85 34.14
CA THR A 687 -6.77 49.12 34.86
C THR A 687 -6.48 50.27 33.90
N LYS A 688 -5.63 50.02 32.90
CA LYS A 688 -5.25 51.04 31.93
C LYS A 688 -6.38 51.41 30.98
N ILE A 689 -7.16 50.44 30.48
CA ILE A 689 -8.35 50.70 29.66
C ILE A 689 -9.39 51.47 30.48
N PHE A 690 -9.58 51.13 31.76
CA PHE A 690 -10.55 51.79 32.65
C PHE A 690 -10.27 53.27 32.87
N GLU A 691 -9.01 53.71 32.79
CA GLU A 691 -8.65 55.14 32.88
C GLU A 691 -9.29 55.97 31.77
N ASP A 692 -9.38 55.42 30.56
CA ASP A 692 -9.94 56.08 29.39
C ASP A 692 -11.43 55.73 29.18
N TYR A 693 -11.87 54.54 29.63
CA TYR A 693 -13.23 54.03 29.49
C TYR A 693 -13.81 53.58 30.85
N PRO A 694 -14.34 54.51 31.67
CA PRO A 694 -14.77 54.22 33.04
C PRO A 694 -16.06 53.38 33.14
N ASP A 695 -16.77 53.16 32.03
CA ASP A 695 -17.95 52.28 31.95
C ASP A 695 -17.63 50.93 31.30
N MET A 696 -16.36 50.53 31.26
CA MET A 696 -15.96 49.22 30.73
C MET A 696 -16.43 48.06 31.63
N ALA A 697 -16.53 46.87 31.03
CA ALA A 697 -16.74 45.64 31.76
C ALA A 697 -15.91 44.49 31.20
N VAL A 698 -15.70 43.45 32.01
CA VAL A 698 -14.85 42.30 31.64
C VAL A 698 -15.62 40.99 31.80
N VAL A 699 -15.58 40.14 30.78
CA VAL A 699 -16.04 38.76 30.84
C VAL A 699 -14.81 37.86 30.87
N PHE A 700 -14.64 37.10 31.95
CA PHE A 700 -13.58 36.10 32.04
C PHE A 700 -14.09 34.75 31.51
N ASP A 701 -13.29 34.11 30.66
CA ASP A 701 -13.51 32.79 30.08
C ASP A 701 -12.32 31.87 30.39
N GLY A 702 -12.54 30.55 30.37
CA GLY A 702 -11.54 29.54 30.75
C GLY A 702 -12.22 28.28 31.25
N PHE A 703 -11.45 27.34 31.82
CA PHE A 703 -12.04 26.19 32.52
C PHE A 703 -12.33 26.58 33.97
N SER A 704 -13.14 25.76 34.66
CA SER A 704 -13.44 25.98 36.08
C SER A 704 -12.20 26.00 36.97
N THR A 705 -11.10 25.36 36.53
CA THR A 705 -9.80 25.36 37.21
C THR A 705 -9.13 26.74 37.25
N GLU A 706 -9.46 27.64 36.33
CA GLU A 706 -8.85 28.97 36.22
C GLU A 706 -9.50 30.01 37.14
N LYS A 707 -10.54 29.64 37.91
CA LYS A 707 -11.29 30.56 38.78
C LYS A 707 -10.40 31.34 39.75
N VAL A 708 -9.35 30.69 40.26
CA VAL A 708 -8.39 31.33 41.18
C VAL A 708 -7.67 32.51 40.51
N TYR A 709 -7.33 32.41 39.22
CA TYR A 709 -6.68 33.51 38.49
C TYR A 709 -7.64 34.67 38.24
N MET A 710 -8.91 34.39 37.93
CA MET A 710 -9.95 35.42 37.83
C MET A 710 -10.08 36.20 39.14
N GLU A 711 -10.17 35.50 40.28
CA GLU A 711 -10.28 36.12 41.61
C GLU A 711 -9.04 36.95 41.96
N GLN A 712 -7.84 36.48 41.59
CA GLN A 712 -6.59 37.24 41.76
C GLN A 712 -6.56 38.50 40.90
N ILE A 713 -7.02 38.45 39.64
CA ILE A 713 -7.11 39.62 38.77
C ILE A 713 -8.13 40.62 39.34
N GLN A 714 -9.31 40.14 39.76
CA GLN A 714 -10.35 40.97 40.38
C GLN A 714 -9.86 41.70 41.63
N ALA A 715 -8.97 41.09 42.42
CA ALA A 715 -8.38 41.71 43.60
C ALA A 715 -7.38 42.83 43.28
N LEU A 716 -6.84 42.87 42.05
CA LEU A 716 -5.84 43.86 41.62
C LEU A 716 -6.43 45.04 40.83
N ILE A 717 -7.66 44.93 40.34
CA ILE A 717 -8.34 45.98 39.56
C ILE A 717 -9.29 46.82 40.42
N SER A 718 -9.70 47.99 39.91
CA SER A 718 -10.67 48.86 40.58
C SER A 718 -11.99 48.11 40.85
N PRO A 719 -12.58 48.21 42.06
CA PRO A 719 -13.87 47.58 42.37
C PRO A 719 -15.04 48.16 41.56
N ASN A 720 -14.83 49.28 40.86
CA ASN A 720 -15.81 49.87 39.95
C ASN A 720 -15.83 49.20 38.57
N VAL A 721 -14.80 48.42 38.20
CA VAL A 721 -14.83 47.63 36.96
C VAL A 721 -15.82 46.49 37.13
N LYS A 722 -16.87 46.48 36.32
CA LYS A 722 -17.85 45.39 36.36
C LYS A 722 -17.24 44.13 35.72
N THR A 723 -17.35 43.00 36.42
CA THR A 723 -16.83 41.71 35.92
C THR A 723 -17.91 40.64 35.88
N TYR A 724 -17.79 39.73 34.92
CA TYR A 724 -18.68 38.61 34.66
C TYR A 724 -17.85 37.33 34.52
N ASN A 725 -18.41 36.19 34.97
CA ASN A 725 -17.74 34.90 35.00
C ASN A 725 -18.38 33.93 33.99
N ALA A 726 -17.63 33.52 32.97
CA ALA A 726 -18.02 32.49 32.00
C ALA A 726 -17.30 31.13 32.20
N LEU A 727 -16.41 30.98 33.19
CA LEU A 727 -15.61 29.75 33.42
C LEU A 727 -16.46 28.57 33.90
N GLU A 728 -17.53 28.86 34.63
CA GLU A 728 -18.46 27.86 35.20
C GLU A 728 -19.79 27.80 34.42
N CYS A 729 -19.86 28.51 33.29
CA CYS A 729 -21.03 28.50 32.43
C CYS A 729 -21.03 27.24 31.56
N PRO A 730 -22.21 26.66 31.28
CA PRO A 730 -22.34 25.71 30.20
C PRO A 730 -22.00 26.39 28.87
N VAL A 731 -21.50 25.62 27.91
CA VAL A 731 -20.97 26.14 26.63
C VAL A 731 -21.95 27.03 25.88
N TYR A 732 -23.25 26.73 25.92
CA TYR A 732 -24.28 27.56 25.29
C TYR A 732 -24.35 28.98 25.90
N GLU A 733 -24.18 29.13 27.21
CA GLU A 733 -24.09 30.45 27.84
C GLU A 733 -22.79 31.17 27.45
N THR A 734 -21.68 30.44 27.35
CA THR A 734 -20.39 30.97 26.92
C THR A 734 -20.40 31.44 25.45
N ILE A 735 -21.10 30.73 24.55
CA ILE A 735 -21.35 31.17 23.16
C ILE A 735 -22.12 32.49 23.12
N VAL A 736 -23.15 32.62 23.97
CA VAL A 736 -23.93 33.86 24.07
C VAL A 736 -23.06 35.01 24.55
N TRP A 737 -22.24 34.81 25.59
CA TRP A 737 -21.28 35.82 26.03
C TRP A 737 -20.33 36.24 24.90
N ALA A 738 -19.69 35.28 24.22
CA ALA A 738 -18.76 35.57 23.12
C ALA A 738 -19.41 36.38 21.99
N SER A 739 -20.70 36.17 21.74
CA SER A 739 -21.45 36.90 20.70
C SER A 739 -21.78 38.35 21.09
N ARG A 740 -21.69 38.70 22.38
CA ARG A 740 -22.07 40.02 22.92
C ARG A 740 -20.92 40.93 23.32
N VAL A 741 -19.71 40.39 23.47
CA VAL A 741 -18.52 41.22 23.73
C VAL A 741 -18.17 42.09 22.52
N ASP A 742 -17.47 43.19 22.78
CA ASP A 742 -17.01 44.12 21.73
C ASP A 742 -15.66 43.69 21.16
N THR A 743 -14.77 43.22 22.03
CA THR A 743 -13.42 42.75 21.67
C THR A 743 -12.93 41.70 22.67
N TYR A 744 -11.82 41.04 22.34
CA TYR A 744 -11.23 40.01 23.19
C TYR A 744 -9.70 40.10 23.29
N ILE A 745 -9.17 39.48 24.34
CA ILE A 745 -7.77 39.04 24.45
C ILE A 745 -7.79 37.54 24.70
N ALA A 746 -7.21 36.75 23.79
CA ALA A 746 -7.31 35.29 23.84
C ALA A 746 -6.01 34.58 23.46
N VAL A 747 -5.85 33.36 24.00
CA VAL A 747 -4.69 32.52 23.69
C VAL A 747 -4.93 31.75 22.38
N ILE A 748 -3.95 31.73 21.46
CA ILE A 748 -4.05 30.99 20.18
C ILE A 748 -4.32 29.50 20.45
N GLY A 749 -5.23 28.90 19.68
CA GLY A 749 -5.76 27.56 19.95
C GLY A 749 -7.24 27.64 20.35
N SER A 750 -7.71 26.71 21.18
CA SER A 750 -9.15 26.63 21.48
C SER A 750 -9.76 27.88 22.14
N GLY A 751 -8.94 28.83 22.63
CA GLY A 751 -9.40 30.12 23.14
C GLY A 751 -9.95 31.06 22.06
N LEU A 752 -9.59 30.83 20.79
CA LEU A 752 -10.12 31.60 19.66
C LEU A 752 -11.47 31.05 19.16
N THR A 753 -11.75 29.75 19.36
CA THR A 753 -12.95 29.05 18.84
C THR A 753 -14.24 29.86 18.91
N LEU A 754 -14.59 30.36 20.10
CA LEU A 754 -15.88 31.02 20.30
C LEU A 754 -15.87 32.46 19.78
N VAL A 755 -14.76 33.18 19.95
CA VAL A 755 -14.67 34.61 19.64
C VAL A 755 -14.34 34.89 18.17
N THR A 756 -13.59 34.01 17.50
CA THR A 756 -13.29 34.11 16.06
C THR A 756 -14.28 33.31 15.22
N TRP A 757 -14.38 32.00 15.43
CA TRP A 757 -15.15 31.16 14.51
C TRP A 757 -16.65 31.18 14.72
N ILE A 758 -17.14 31.46 15.94
CA ILE A 758 -18.58 31.52 16.21
C ILE A 758 -19.07 32.96 16.22
N ALA A 759 -18.48 33.83 17.05
CA ALA A 759 -18.92 35.21 17.26
C ALA A 759 -18.31 36.23 16.27
N ASN A 760 -17.19 35.89 15.62
CA ASN A 760 -16.51 36.73 14.62
C ASN A 760 -16.17 38.15 15.09
N LYS A 761 -15.60 38.27 16.30
CA LYS A 761 -15.24 39.55 16.92
C LYS A 761 -13.80 39.96 16.56
N PRO A 762 -13.48 41.27 16.52
CA PRO A 762 -12.09 41.71 16.49
C PRO A 762 -11.46 41.51 17.88
N GLY A 763 -10.16 41.18 17.93
CA GLY A 763 -9.47 41.00 19.20
C GLY A 763 -7.98 40.75 19.06
N VAL A 764 -7.31 40.56 20.19
CA VAL A 764 -5.86 40.32 20.26
C VAL A 764 -5.59 38.86 20.61
N ALA A 765 -4.70 38.22 19.85
CA ALA A 765 -4.28 36.85 20.07
C ALA A 765 -2.82 36.76 20.52
N HIS A 766 -2.54 35.91 21.52
CA HIS A 766 -1.19 35.69 22.06
C HIS A 766 -0.92 34.20 22.34
N SER A 767 0.34 33.77 22.29
CA SER A 767 0.77 32.39 22.56
C SER A 767 2.29 32.31 22.70
N ASP A 768 2.81 31.13 23.00
CA ASP A 768 4.21 30.72 22.75
C ASP A 768 4.57 30.79 21.26
N ARG A 769 5.86 30.86 20.95
CA ARG A 769 6.35 31.08 19.58
C ARG A 769 5.93 29.97 18.62
N GLY A 770 5.88 28.72 19.08
CA GLY A 770 5.55 27.56 18.22
C GLY A 770 4.14 27.62 17.64
N HIS A 771 3.17 28.14 18.41
CA HIS A 771 1.77 28.17 18.02
C HIS A 771 1.39 29.26 17.02
N TYR A 772 2.26 30.25 16.76
CA TYR A 772 1.99 31.24 15.72
C TYR A 772 1.93 30.63 14.31
N SER A 773 2.56 29.47 14.10
CA SER A 773 2.41 28.69 12.86
C SER A 773 0.96 28.25 12.58
N GLN A 774 0.11 28.16 13.62
CA GLN A 774 -1.30 27.82 13.48
C GLN A 774 -2.18 29.02 13.14
N LEU A 775 -1.68 30.25 13.24
CA LEU A 775 -2.51 31.44 13.07
C LEU A 775 -3.23 31.47 11.71
N PRO A 776 -2.61 31.14 10.55
CA PRO A 776 -3.31 31.10 9.27
C PRO A 776 -4.57 30.22 9.31
N PHE A 777 -4.48 29.02 9.90
CA PHE A 777 -5.62 28.12 10.07
C PHE A 777 -6.81 28.77 10.78
N TRP A 778 -6.58 29.59 11.81
CA TRP A 778 -7.67 30.28 12.51
C TRP A 778 -8.39 31.31 11.66
N LEU A 779 -7.73 31.88 10.65
CA LEU A 779 -8.28 32.86 9.71
C LEU A 779 -9.10 32.19 8.58
N GLU A 780 -8.75 30.96 8.25
CA GLU A 780 -9.17 30.27 7.03
C GLU A 780 -10.40 29.37 7.22
N VAL A 781 -10.76 29.08 8.48
CA VAL A 781 -11.83 28.13 8.85
C VAL A 781 -13.23 28.76 8.84
N ARG A 782 -13.37 30.08 8.69
CA ARG A 782 -14.66 30.78 8.76
C ARG A 782 -14.90 31.71 7.56
N GLU A 783 -16.12 31.73 7.06
CA GLU A 783 -16.61 32.75 6.13
C GLU A 783 -16.58 34.15 6.76
N ASN A 784 -16.17 35.15 5.96
CA ASN A 784 -16.08 36.56 6.38
C ASN A 784 -15.35 36.78 7.71
N SER A 785 -14.29 36.00 7.96
CA SER A 785 -13.54 36.03 9.22
C SER A 785 -12.94 37.41 9.52
N VAL A 786 -13.05 37.84 10.77
CA VAL A 786 -12.35 39.00 11.31
C VAL A 786 -11.03 38.53 11.91
N ASP A 787 -9.91 38.98 11.33
CA ASP A 787 -8.60 38.50 11.72
C ASP A 787 -8.23 38.88 13.17
N PRO A 788 -7.90 37.91 14.06
CA PRO A 788 -7.20 38.18 15.31
C PRO A 788 -5.92 38.99 15.06
N VAL A 789 -5.71 40.03 15.86
CA VAL A 789 -4.47 40.81 15.84
C VAL A 789 -3.41 40.08 16.67
N PRO A 790 -2.34 39.52 16.06
CA PRO A 790 -1.33 38.79 16.81
C PRO A 790 -0.41 39.73 17.59
N VAL A 791 0.01 39.27 18.79
CA VAL A 791 1.19 39.83 19.46
C VAL A 791 2.44 39.50 18.62
N PRO A 792 3.36 40.45 18.38
CA PRO A 792 4.58 40.17 17.63
C PRO A 792 5.40 39.04 18.26
N VAL A 793 5.81 38.05 17.47
CA VAL A 793 6.56 36.86 17.93
C VAL A 793 7.86 37.25 18.66
N ASP A 794 8.51 38.33 18.23
CA ASP A 794 9.73 38.85 18.85
C ASP A 794 9.51 39.39 20.27
N SER A 795 8.26 39.68 20.65
CA SER A 795 7.85 40.11 22.00
C SER A 795 7.48 38.96 22.93
N ILE A 796 7.55 37.72 22.44
CA ILE A 796 7.24 36.49 23.21
C ILE A 796 8.55 35.84 23.68
N ILE A 797 8.54 35.36 24.93
CA ILE A 797 9.62 34.59 25.55
C ILE A 797 9.05 33.23 26.01
N ASP A 798 9.51 32.13 25.42
CA ASP A 798 9.10 30.78 25.84
C ASP A 798 9.84 30.36 27.13
N VAL A 799 9.15 29.70 28.06
CA VAL A 799 9.63 29.34 29.40
C VAL A 799 9.64 27.80 29.57
N THR A 800 10.79 27.18 29.25
CA THR A 800 11.29 25.79 29.48
C THR A 800 10.36 24.56 29.38
N ASN A 801 10.81 23.60 28.54
CA ASN A 801 10.61 22.13 28.44
C ASN A 801 9.29 21.51 28.92
N SER A 802 8.33 21.37 28.00
CA SER A 802 7.21 20.45 28.18
C SER A 802 7.36 19.16 27.37
N GLN A 803 6.66 18.13 27.85
CA GLN A 803 6.26 16.98 27.05
C GLN A 803 5.30 17.51 25.98
N TRP A 804 5.44 17.08 24.72
CA TRP A 804 4.59 17.46 23.56
C TRP A 804 4.96 18.75 22.80
N GLY A 805 5.99 19.48 23.20
CA GLY A 805 6.53 20.60 22.41
C GLY A 805 5.79 21.94 22.56
N TRP A 806 4.93 22.08 23.56
CA TRP A 806 4.14 23.30 23.84
C TRP A 806 4.60 23.98 25.12
N GLN A 807 4.94 25.27 25.09
CA GLN A 807 5.61 25.90 26.23
C GLN A 807 4.71 26.93 26.91
N ASN A 808 4.86 27.06 28.24
CA ASN A 808 4.45 28.30 28.90
C ASN A 808 5.29 29.44 28.33
N TYR A 809 4.74 30.64 28.34
CA TYR A 809 5.40 31.79 27.73
C TYR A 809 5.15 33.04 28.53
N ASP A 810 5.95 34.06 28.27
CA ASP A 810 5.76 35.40 28.78
C ASP A 810 5.82 36.44 27.67
N CYS A 811 5.15 37.57 27.90
CA CYS A 811 5.22 38.75 27.06
C CYS A 811 4.90 40.00 27.89
N ASP A 812 5.42 41.16 27.46
CA ASP A 812 5.09 42.42 28.11
C ASP A 812 3.63 42.78 27.83
N TRP A 813 2.83 42.91 28.89
CA TRP A 813 1.40 43.25 28.81
C TRP A 813 1.15 44.55 28.03
N LYS A 814 2.12 45.48 27.99
CA LYS A 814 2.01 46.71 27.20
C LYS A 814 1.85 46.44 25.72
N VAL A 815 2.46 45.38 25.21
CA VAL A 815 2.35 44.99 23.79
C VAL A 815 0.93 44.54 23.49
N ILE A 816 0.31 43.77 24.39
CA ILE A 816 -1.11 43.38 24.26
C ILE A 816 -2.01 44.62 24.38
N TYR A 817 -1.75 45.48 25.38
CA TYR A 817 -2.49 46.72 25.59
C TYR A 817 -2.49 47.61 24.33
N ASP A 818 -1.32 47.87 23.75
CA ASP A 818 -1.16 48.73 22.57
C ASP A 818 -1.93 48.22 21.35
N LYS A 819 -2.19 46.90 21.28
CA LYS A 819 -3.00 46.29 20.22
C LYS A 819 -4.48 46.39 20.53
N VAL A 820 -4.91 46.00 21.74
CA VAL A 820 -6.33 45.97 22.10
C VAL A 820 -6.93 47.37 22.16
N ILE A 821 -6.19 48.37 22.67
CA ILE A 821 -6.68 49.75 22.75
C ILE A 821 -6.92 50.36 21.36
N LYS A 822 -6.13 49.97 20.35
CA LYS A 822 -6.37 50.39 18.96
C LYS A 822 -7.69 49.81 18.43
N ILE A 823 -8.00 48.57 18.77
CA ILE A 823 -9.29 47.95 18.40
C ILE A 823 -10.42 48.68 19.12
N VAL A 824 -10.31 48.90 20.43
CA VAL A 824 -11.32 49.63 21.23
C VAL A 824 -11.55 51.03 20.65
N ASN A 825 -10.49 51.80 20.41
CA ASN A 825 -10.60 53.15 19.83
C ASN A 825 -11.21 53.12 18.43
N ASN A 826 -10.91 52.11 17.61
CA ASN A 826 -11.53 51.98 16.28
C ASN A 826 -13.02 51.67 16.40
N LEU A 827 -13.41 50.83 17.35
CA LEU A 827 -14.82 50.51 17.62
C LEU A 827 -15.58 51.76 18.11
N ASP A 828 -14.99 52.52 19.03
CA ASP A 828 -15.52 53.79 19.55
C ASP A 828 -15.70 54.83 18.42
N ASN A 829 -14.70 54.98 17.54
CA ASN A 829 -14.78 55.86 16.37
C ASN A 829 -15.72 55.34 15.26
N SER A 830 -16.08 54.05 15.26
CA SER A 830 -16.94 53.43 14.26
C SER A 830 -18.43 53.50 14.60
N GLU A 831 -18.79 53.58 15.88
CA GLU A 831 -20.19 53.86 16.28
C GLU A 831 -20.64 55.25 15.81
N GLU A 832 -19.69 56.17 15.69
CA GLU A 832 -19.89 57.57 15.37
C GLU A 832 -18.86 58.07 14.34
N SER A 833 -18.75 57.41 13.20
CA SER A 833 -18.53 58.16 11.95
C SER A 833 -19.78 58.98 11.60
N LEU A 834 -20.28 59.74 12.59
CA LEU A 834 -21.38 60.68 12.58
C LEU A 834 -22.69 59.95 12.21
N LYS A 835 -23.81 60.07 12.92
CA LYS A 835 -24.72 61.24 12.82
C LYS A 835 -24.78 61.98 11.45
N LEU A 836 -24.17 61.50 10.37
CA LEU A 836 -24.71 61.45 9.02
C LEU A 836 -25.70 60.27 9.04
N ILE A 837 -26.93 60.42 9.49
CA ILE A 837 -27.87 61.49 9.15
C ILE A 837 -28.76 61.69 10.38
N LYS A 838 -28.62 62.84 11.05
CA LYS A 838 -29.78 63.47 11.71
C LYS A 838 -30.90 63.58 10.67
N ASN A 839 -31.81 62.61 10.62
CA ASN A 839 -33.21 62.66 10.16
C ASN A 839 -33.67 61.32 9.57
N GLU A 840 -34.78 60.83 10.12
CA GLU A 840 -35.77 59.93 9.53
C GLU A 840 -35.31 58.52 9.09
N LEU A 841 -35.69 57.50 9.87
CA LEU A 841 -36.67 56.46 9.48
C LEU A 841 -36.89 55.47 10.63
N THR A 842 -38.14 55.04 10.79
CA THR A 842 -38.70 54.23 11.88
C THR A 842 -38.57 52.72 11.64
N GLU A 843 -38.64 51.96 12.74
CA GLU A 843 -38.71 50.50 13.01
C GLU A 843 -39.25 49.46 11.98
N ASN A 844 -39.33 49.71 10.66
CA ASN A 844 -39.95 48.78 9.69
C ASN A 844 -39.10 48.31 8.49
N ASP A 845 -37.83 48.71 8.34
CA ASP A 845 -37.08 48.46 7.08
C ASP A 845 -36.11 47.24 7.10
N LEU A 846 -36.52 46.09 7.65
CA LEU A 846 -35.74 44.84 7.58
C LEU A 846 -36.43 43.72 6.78
N ILE A 847 -37.03 44.04 5.65
CA ILE A 847 -37.45 43.03 4.65
C ILE A 847 -37.14 43.56 3.23
N GLN A 848 -36.41 42.72 2.47
CA GLN A 848 -36.07 42.82 1.04
C GLN A 848 -34.81 43.60 0.68
N LEU A 849 -33.84 42.91 0.05
CA LEU A 849 -33.14 43.40 -1.14
C LEU A 849 -32.55 42.21 -1.91
N GLN A 850 -33.15 41.94 -3.08
CA GLN A 850 -32.67 41.05 -4.13
C GLN A 850 -31.76 41.82 -5.11
N LEU A 851 -30.92 41.04 -5.80
CA LEU A 851 -29.90 41.34 -6.83
C LEU A 851 -30.33 42.29 -7.98
N GLU A 852 -29.36 42.93 -8.67
CA GLU A 852 -29.15 42.86 -10.15
C GLU A 852 -27.76 43.43 -10.60
N PRO A 853 -27.16 42.98 -11.74
CA PRO A 853 -25.79 43.33 -12.19
C PRO A 853 -25.72 44.32 -13.39
N VAL A 854 -24.54 44.92 -13.62
CA VAL A 854 -24.22 45.89 -14.69
C VAL A 854 -23.26 45.30 -15.74
N THR A 855 -23.41 45.63 -17.03
CA THR A 855 -22.56 45.16 -18.16
C THR A 855 -21.76 46.31 -18.81
N ILE A 856 -20.48 46.09 -19.16
CA ILE A 856 -19.61 47.03 -19.93
C ILE A 856 -18.93 46.25 -21.08
N HIS A 857 -18.83 46.85 -22.27
CA HIS A 857 -18.12 46.32 -23.44
C HIS A 857 -16.59 46.35 -23.26
N GLN A 858 -15.89 45.21 -23.47
CA GLN A 858 -14.43 45.05 -23.28
C GLN A 858 -13.69 44.82 -24.62
N GLU A 859 -12.58 45.52 -24.86
CA GLU A 859 -11.57 45.14 -25.87
C GLU A 859 -10.74 43.95 -25.33
N TYR A 860 -10.40 42.97 -26.18
CA TYR A 860 -9.70 41.73 -25.78
C TYR A 860 -8.22 41.74 -26.15
N PHE A 861 -7.41 41.01 -25.37
CA PHE A 861 -5.96 40.89 -25.54
C PHE A 861 -5.56 39.74 -26.48
N LYS A 862 -4.35 39.82 -27.05
CA LYS A 862 -3.73 38.75 -27.86
C LYS A 862 -2.35 38.43 -27.29
N LEU A 863 -2.07 37.15 -27.02
CA LEU A 863 -0.85 36.71 -26.34
C LEU A 863 0.10 35.94 -27.26
N ASP A 864 1.40 36.03 -26.97
CA ASP A 864 2.42 35.15 -27.53
C ASP A 864 3.32 34.57 -26.44
N LEU A 865 3.30 33.24 -26.35
CA LEU A 865 4.04 32.42 -25.40
C LEU A 865 5.37 31.90 -25.97
N GLY A 866 5.75 32.22 -27.21
CA GLY A 866 6.89 31.66 -27.95
C GLY A 866 8.25 31.80 -27.24
N CYS A 867 9.18 30.88 -27.44
CA CYS A 867 10.52 31.00 -26.84
C CYS A 867 11.42 32.01 -27.60
N GLY A 868 12.04 32.96 -26.88
CA GLY A 868 13.11 33.81 -27.40
C GLY A 868 12.68 35.13 -28.07
N GLY A 869 13.52 35.64 -28.98
CA GLY A 869 13.49 37.05 -29.46
C GLY A 869 12.50 37.39 -30.60
N ASN A 870 11.70 36.44 -31.08
CA ASN A 870 10.83 36.64 -32.25
C ASN A 870 9.35 36.47 -31.90
N LYS A 871 8.79 37.40 -31.12
CA LYS A 871 7.35 37.41 -30.80
C LYS A 871 6.53 37.85 -32.02
N LYS A 872 5.30 37.35 -32.13
CA LYS A 872 4.37 37.63 -33.21
C LYS A 872 3.95 39.11 -33.17
N PRO A 873 4.03 39.85 -34.28
CA PRO A 873 3.59 41.24 -34.29
C PRO A 873 2.12 41.39 -33.91
N GLY A 874 1.82 42.33 -33.01
CA GLY A 874 0.45 42.61 -32.55
C GLY A 874 -0.05 41.72 -31.41
N THR A 875 0.83 40.98 -30.75
CA THR A 875 0.55 40.23 -29.51
C THR A 875 1.41 40.72 -28.35
N ILE A 876 0.95 40.47 -27.13
CA ILE A 876 1.70 40.69 -25.88
C ILE A 876 2.63 39.50 -25.65
N GLY A 877 3.94 39.74 -25.69
CA GLY A 877 4.99 38.74 -25.55
C GLY A 877 5.29 38.37 -24.11
N LEU A 878 5.21 37.08 -23.80
CA LEU A 878 5.51 36.52 -22.48
C LEU A 878 6.79 35.67 -22.57
N ASP A 879 7.68 35.79 -21.59
CA ASP A 879 8.88 34.96 -21.49
C ASP A 879 9.42 34.92 -20.04
N CYS A 880 10.23 33.92 -19.70
CA CYS A 880 10.92 33.88 -18.41
C CYS A 880 12.20 34.72 -18.40
N SER A 881 12.72 35.06 -19.59
CA SER A 881 13.92 35.87 -19.77
C SER A 881 13.57 37.29 -20.20
N ASP A 882 14.15 38.28 -19.51
CA ASP A 882 13.99 39.69 -19.87
C ASP A 882 14.80 40.03 -21.14
N ILE A 883 14.11 40.13 -22.28
CA ILE A 883 14.68 40.59 -23.55
C ILE A 883 14.10 41.99 -23.86
N PRO A 884 14.92 43.06 -23.71
CA PRO A 884 14.45 44.43 -23.83
C PRO A 884 13.80 44.73 -25.18
N GLY A 885 12.58 45.26 -25.16
CA GLY A 885 11.83 45.69 -26.34
C GLY A 885 11.18 44.55 -27.14
N ILE A 886 11.23 43.32 -26.63
CA ILE A 886 10.64 42.13 -27.25
C ILE A 886 9.68 41.40 -26.29
N VAL A 887 10.01 41.32 -25.00
CA VAL A 887 9.16 40.70 -23.97
C VAL A 887 8.40 41.79 -23.21
N ASP A 888 7.08 41.69 -23.16
CA ASP A 888 6.21 42.65 -22.47
C ASP A 888 6.04 42.31 -20.99
N HIS A 889 5.99 41.01 -20.64
CA HIS A 889 5.99 40.56 -19.25
C HIS A 889 6.97 39.41 -19.02
N VAL A 890 7.80 39.58 -17.99
CA VAL A 890 8.76 38.57 -17.54
C VAL A 890 8.14 37.77 -16.39
N LEU A 891 7.81 36.51 -16.63
CA LEU A 891 7.22 35.62 -15.62
C LEU A 891 7.54 34.15 -15.89
N ASN A 892 7.53 33.33 -14.85
CA ASN A 892 7.69 31.88 -14.98
C ASN A 892 6.35 31.23 -15.35
N ILE A 893 6.14 30.99 -16.64
CA ILE A 893 4.89 30.43 -17.19
C ILE A 893 4.52 29.03 -16.65
N GLN A 894 5.42 28.35 -15.93
CA GLN A 894 5.13 27.05 -15.29
C GLN A 894 4.51 27.18 -13.90
N THR A 895 4.69 28.32 -13.21
CA THR A 895 4.29 28.48 -11.81
C THR A 895 3.47 29.73 -11.55
N ASP A 896 3.65 30.76 -12.38
CA ASP A 896 3.09 32.08 -12.14
C ASP A 896 1.74 32.22 -12.83
N ILE A 897 0.85 33.02 -12.22
CA ILE A 897 -0.45 33.35 -12.78
C ILE A 897 -0.27 34.36 -13.91
N LEU A 898 -0.94 34.14 -15.05
CA LEU A 898 -0.92 35.08 -16.18
C LEU A 898 -1.57 36.42 -15.74
N PRO A 899 -0.91 37.57 -15.96
CA PRO A 899 -1.33 38.87 -15.41
C PRO A 899 -2.51 39.49 -16.18
N PHE A 900 -3.43 38.67 -16.69
CA PHE A 900 -4.62 39.08 -17.42
C PHE A 900 -5.87 38.66 -16.64
N PRO A 901 -6.93 39.50 -16.62
CA PRO A 901 -8.20 39.13 -16.03
C PRO A 901 -8.81 37.88 -16.69
N ASP A 902 -9.66 37.18 -15.94
CA ASP A 902 -10.44 36.07 -16.49
C ASP A 902 -11.25 36.54 -17.71
N ARG A 903 -11.33 35.71 -18.75
CA ARG A 903 -12.09 35.98 -19.98
C ARG A 903 -11.75 37.34 -20.62
N SER A 904 -10.47 37.64 -20.79
CA SER A 904 -9.97 38.87 -21.41
C SER A 904 -9.11 38.69 -22.65
N VAL A 905 -8.75 37.45 -23.03
CA VAL A 905 -7.83 37.12 -24.14
C VAL A 905 -8.59 36.43 -25.28
N GLU A 906 -8.46 36.93 -26.51
CA GLU A 906 -9.13 36.35 -27.70
C GLU A 906 -8.24 35.47 -28.57
N TYR A 907 -6.92 35.55 -28.40
CA TYR A 907 -5.96 34.83 -29.24
C TYR A 907 -4.67 34.52 -28.48
N VAL A 908 -4.17 33.28 -28.62
CA VAL A 908 -2.89 32.85 -28.04
C VAL A 908 -2.04 32.19 -29.11
N HIS A 909 -0.83 32.70 -29.31
CA HIS A 909 0.20 32.09 -30.12
C HIS A 909 1.24 31.41 -29.23
N SER A 910 1.75 30.25 -29.65
CA SER A 910 2.96 29.66 -29.08
C SER A 910 3.80 29.08 -30.20
N SER A 911 5.11 29.28 -30.13
CA SER A 911 6.09 28.68 -31.02
C SER A 911 7.26 28.17 -30.22
N TYR A 912 7.45 26.86 -30.26
CA TYR A 912 8.59 26.19 -29.63
C TYR A 912 8.72 26.47 -28.13
N THR A 913 7.59 26.54 -27.42
CA THR A 913 7.54 26.79 -25.96
C THR A 913 7.24 25.53 -25.18
N LEU A 914 6.29 24.72 -25.65
CA LEU A 914 5.73 23.62 -24.87
C LEU A 914 6.76 22.50 -24.62
N GLU A 915 7.74 22.33 -25.51
CA GLU A 915 8.86 21.40 -25.35
C GLU A 915 9.82 21.76 -24.21
N HIS A 916 9.77 23.02 -23.74
CA HIS A 916 10.63 23.53 -22.67
C HIS A 916 9.98 23.43 -21.28
N LEU A 917 8.69 23.12 -21.21
CA LEU A 917 7.95 23.02 -19.95
C LEU A 917 8.09 21.61 -19.39
N THR A 918 8.37 21.47 -18.09
CA THR A 918 8.36 20.17 -17.42
C THR A 918 6.94 19.71 -17.10
N ASP A 919 6.07 20.66 -16.73
CA ASP A 919 4.63 20.46 -16.53
C ASP A 919 3.84 21.64 -17.15
N PRO A 920 3.07 21.41 -18.23
CA PRO A 920 2.32 22.45 -18.92
C PRO A 920 0.89 22.63 -18.40
N ILE A 921 0.43 21.83 -17.43
CA ILE A 921 -0.96 21.85 -16.96
C ILE A 921 -1.33 23.22 -16.38
N HIS A 922 -0.46 23.79 -15.54
CA HIS A 922 -0.66 25.13 -14.99
C HIS A 922 -0.81 26.20 -16.08
N LEU A 923 0.07 26.16 -17.10
CA LEU A 923 -0.03 27.08 -18.24
C LEU A 923 -1.34 26.91 -19.01
N PHE A 924 -1.79 25.67 -19.25
CA PHE A 924 -3.04 25.42 -19.97
C PHE A 924 -4.28 25.86 -19.18
N GLN A 925 -4.26 25.72 -17.85
CA GLN A 925 -5.29 26.25 -16.95
C GLN A 925 -5.34 27.77 -17.03
N GLU A 926 -4.18 28.42 -16.96
CA GLU A 926 -4.10 29.86 -17.03
C GLU A 926 -4.51 30.40 -18.41
N VAL A 927 -4.08 29.76 -19.50
CA VAL A 927 -4.55 30.08 -20.86
C VAL A 927 -6.07 29.95 -20.95
N SER A 928 -6.64 28.88 -20.40
CA SER A 928 -8.09 28.69 -20.40
C SER A 928 -8.80 29.74 -19.57
N ARG A 929 -8.30 30.08 -18.37
CA ARG A 929 -8.87 31.11 -17.49
C ARG A 929 -8.93 32.48 -18.16
N VAL A 930 -7.84 32.90 -18.79
CA VAL A 930 -7.77 34.23 -19.40
C VAL A 930 -8.49 34.30 -20.75
N CYS A 931 -8.66 33.17 -21.45
CA CYS A 931 -9.31 33.14 -22.75
C CYS A 931 -10.82 33.42 -22.66
N ILE A 932 -11.36 34.09 -23.68
CA ILE A 932 -12.81 34.22 -23.88
C ILE A 932 -13.38 32.96 -24.52
N ASP A 933 -14.70 32.81 -24.44
CA ASP A 933 -15.41 31.80 -25.21
C ASP A 933 -15.25 32.07 -26.73
N GLY A 934 -14.70 31.11 -27.46
CA GLY A 934 -14.33 31.22 -28.86
C GLY A 934 -12.89 31.71 -29.12
N ALA A 935 -12.06 31.88 -28.09
CA ALA A 935 -10.67 32.27 -28.27
C ALA A 935 -9.89 31.23 -29.10
N LYS A 936 -9.01 31.71 -29.97
CA LYS A 936 -8.20 30.85 -30.86
C LYS A 936 -6.79 30.66 -30.30
N LEU A 937 -6.40 29.40 -30.09
CA LEU A 937 -5.03 29.02 -29.75
C LEU A 937 -4.32 28.45 -31.00
N GLU A 938 -3.08 28.86 -31.19
CA GLU A 938 -2.23 28.44 -32.30
C GLU A 938 -0.86 28.02 -31.77
N PHE A 939 -0.68 26.71 -31.57
CA PHE A 939 0.53 26.14 -30.97
C PHE A 939 1.38 25.43 -32.01
N TRP A 940 2.59 25.95 -32.26
CA TRP A 940 3.56 25.41 -33.20
C TRP A 940 4.61 24.57 -32.49
N THR A 941 4.78 23.34 -32.95
CA THR A 941 5.69 22.34 -32.36
C THR A 941 6.61 21.71 -33.40
N PRO A 942 7.86 21.37 -33.06
CA PRO A 942 8.77 20.68 -33.97
C PRO A 942 8.21 19.28 -34.27
N TYR A 943 8.34 18.81 -35.51
CA TYR A 943 7.84 17.47 -35.86
C TYR A 943 8.90 16.40 -35.57
N VAL A 944 8.51 15.34 -34.86
CA VAL A 944 9.41 14.23 -34.48
C VAL A 944 8.81 12.89 -34.94
N TRP A 945 9.59 12.09 -35.68
CA TRP A 945 9.11 10.93 -36.44
C TRP A 945 8.90 9.63 -35.64
N HIS A 946 9.34 9.54 -34.37
CA HIS A 946 9.18 8.30 -33.57
C HIS A 946 9.14 8.56 -32.06
N ASN A 947 8.37 7.75 -31.32
CA ASN A 947 8.22 7.70 -29.85
C ASN A 947 9.50 7.43 -29.04
N SER A 948 10.67 7.37 -29.68
CA SER A 948 11.96 7.12 -29.01
C SER A 948 13.10 8.00 -29.53
N SER A 949 12.77 9.12 -30.18
CA SER A 949 13.78 10.02 -30.73
C SER A 949 14.21 11.04 -29.68
N PHE A 950 15.33 10.77 -28.99
CA PHE A 950 16.03 11.78 -28.21
C PHE A 950 16.66 12.83 -29.13
N ILE A 951 16.18 14.06 -29.07
CA ILE A 951 17.03 15.22 -29.37
C ILE A 951 17.79 15.53 -28.08
N TYR A 952 19.12 15.43 -28.12
CA TYR A 952 19.96 15.74 -26.98
C TYR A 952 19.66 17.17 -26.47
N GLY A 953 19.07 17.28 -25.29
CA GLY A 953 18.95 18.55 -24.55
C GLY A 953 17.53 19.15 -24.40
N GLN A 954 16.47 18.56 -24.96
CA GLN A 954 15.09 19.00 -24.69
C GLN A 954 14.30 17.92 -23.93
N THR A 955 13.58 18.32 -22.89
CA THR A 955 13.03 17.40 -21.87
C THR A 955 11.62 16.90 -22.17
N ASN A 956 10.84 17.52 -23.06
CA ASN A 956 9.47 17.09 -23.39
C ASN A 956 9.16 17.28 -24.89
N HIS A 957 8.39 16.37 -25.50
CA HIS A 957 7.99 16.44 -26.92
C HIS A 957 6.47 16.40 -27.04
N TYR A 958 5.89 17.37 -27.77
CA TYR A 958 4.47 17.42 -28.09
C TYR A 958 4.21 16.86 -29.49
N GLN A 959 3.36 15.84 -29.56
CA GLN A 959 2.92 15.20 -30.78
C GLN A 959 1.41 15.41 -30.98
N GLU A 960 0.91 14.97 -32.13
CA GLU A 960 -0.51 15.01 -32.44
C GLU A 960 -1.37 14.30 -31.37
N ASP A 961 -0.93 13.14 -30.90
CA ASP A 961 -1.61 12.36 -29.87
C ASP A 961 -1.82 13.15 -28.57
N ASN A 962 -0.90 14.06 -28.21
CA ASN A 962 -1.08 14.91 -27.02
C ASN A 962 -2.26 15.86 -27.19
N TYR A 963 -2.38 16.49 -28.37
CA TYR A 963 -3.50 17.38 -28.68
C TYR A 963 -4.80 16.61 -28.89
N MET A 964 -4.75 15.41 -29.48
CA MET A 964 -5.89 14.50 -29.60
C MET A 964 -6.37 14.03 -28.23
N HIS A 965 -5.46 13.73 -27.31
CA HIS A 965 -5.79 13.36 -25.94
C HIS A 965 -6.49 14.52 -25.21
N LEU A 966 -5.95 15.73 -25.32
CA LEU A 966 -6.48 16.96 -24.70
C LEU A 966 -7.83 17.39 -25.27
N CYS A 967 -7.98 17.36 -26.59
CA CYS A 967 -9.09 18.03 -27.29
C CYS A 967 -10.10 17.06 -27.91
N VAL A 968 -9.77 15.78 -28.04
CA VAL A 968 -10.60 14.78 -28.75
C VAL A 968 -10.94 13.57 -27.89
N TRP A 969 -9.98 12.69 -27.62
CA TRP A 969 -10.21 11.38 -26.96
C TRP A 969 -10.71 11.53 -25.53
N PHE A 970 -10.21 12.52 -24.81
CA PHE A 970 -10.55 12.78 -23.42
C PHE A 970 -10.93 14.26 -23.22
N ALA A 971 -11.52 14.89 -24.24
CA ALA A 971 -11.92 16.29 -24.21
C ALA A 971 -12.82 16.64 -23.02
N ASP A 972 -13.74 15.72 -22.65
CA ASP A 972 -14.61 15.87 -21.50
C ASP A 972 -13.80 15.90 -20.19
N LEU A 973 -12.84 14.98 -20.04
CA LEU A 973 -11.95 14.88 -18.88
C LEU A 973 -11.06 16.14 -18.75
N TRP A 974 -10.42 16.55 -19.84
CA TRP A 974 -9.54 17.71 -19.83
C TRP A 974 -10.29 19.02 -19.68
N SER A 975 -11.52 19.13 -20.17
CA SER A 975 -12.32 20.34 -19.98
C SER A 975 -12.54 20.71 -18.51
N VAL A 976 -12.59 19.70 -17.63
CA VAL A 976 -12.66 19.89 -16.17
C VAL A 976 -11.34 20.44 -15.64
N SER A 977 -10.22 19.81 -16.01
CA SER A 977 -8.88 20.24 -15.57
C SER A 977 -8.51 21.63 -16.07
N LEU A 978 -8.91 21.97 -17.29
CA LEU A 978 -8.61 23.24 -17.94
C LEU A 978 -9.59 24.35 -17.56
N GLY A 979 -10.78 24.04 -17.03
CA GLY A 979 -11.84 25.04 -16.81
C GLY A 979 -12.48 25.56 -18.11
N ALA A 980 -12.16 24.93 -19.23
CA ALA A 980 -12.73 25.18 -20.55
C ALA A 980 -12.49 23.97 -21.45
N ARG A 981 -13.39 23.71 -22.40
CA ARG A 981 -13.20 22.71 -23.44
C ARG A 981 -12.37 23.28 -24.57
N TRP A 982 -11.34 22.55 -24.97
CA TRP A 982 -10.50 22.88 -26.11
C TRP A 982 -10.92 22.03 -27.30
N TYR A 983 -11.33 22.69 -28.38
CA TYR A 983 -11.71 22.04 -29.64
C TYR A 983 -10.57 22.14 -30.64
N LEU A 984 -9.93 21.01 -30.93
CA LEU A 984 -8.91 20.94 -31.97
C LEU A 984 -9.57 21.01 -33.35
N LYS A 985 -9.49 22.17 -33.99
CA LYS A 985 -10.12 22.43 -35.29
C LYS A 985 -9.29 21.91 -36.45
N GLU A 986 -7.97 22.08 -36.38
CA GLU A 986 -7.07 21.80 -37.49
C GLU A 986 -5.68 21.40 -37.00
N ILE A 987 -5.09 20.38 -37.62
CA ILE A 987 -3.66 20.06 -37.56
C ILE A 987 -3.04 20.46 -38.90
N VAL A 988 -2.07 21.37 -38.86
CA VAL A 988 -1.39 21.91 -40.05
C VAL A 988 0.03 21.40 -40.11
N TYR A 989 0.41 20.64 -41.15
CA TYR A 989 1.79 20.17 -41.34
C TYR A 989 2.57 21.09 -42.29
N VAL A 990 3.80 21.45 -41.93
CA VAL A 990 4.71 22.18 -42.81
C VAL A 990 5.58 21.20 -43.58
N VAL A 991 5.35 21.09 -44.89
CA VAL A 991 6.07 20.17 -45.78
C VAL A 991 6.91 20.99 -46.76
N PRO A 992 8.26 20.88 -46.71
CA PRO A 992 9.11 21.63 -47.61
C PRO A 992 8.80 21.31 -49.08
N PRO A 993 8.77 22.31 -49.98
CA PRO A 993 8.36 22.10 -51.36
C PRO A 993 9.15 21.04 -52.14
N HIS A 994 10.46 20.94 -51.87
CA HIS A 994 11.30 19.94 -52.53
C HIS A 994 10.91 18.50 -52.15
N ILE A 995 10.35 18.29 -50.94
CA ILE A 995 9.81 17.00 -50.52
C ILE A 995 8.52 16.69 -51.26
N LEU A 996 7.62 17.67 -51.43
CA LEU A 996 6.38 17.49 -52.20
C LEU A 996 6.68 17.05 -53.64
N VAL A 997 7.67 17.69 -54.27
CA VAL A 997 8.13 17.33 -55.63
C VAL A 997 8.68 15.90 -55.67
N GLU A 998 9.45 15.47 -54.65
CA GLU A 998 10.02 14.13 -54.61
C GLU A 998 8.95 13.06 -54.36
N LEU A 999 8.03 13.29 -53.42
CA LEU A 999 6.90 12.39 -53.17
C LEU A 999 6.05 12.20 -54.43
N TYR A 1000 5.80 13.29 -55.17
CA TYR A 1000 5.10 13.23 -56.46
C TYR A 1000 5.86 12.38 -57.50
N LYS A 1001 7.17 12.59 -57.67
CA LYS A 1001 8.01 11.79 -58.61
C LYS A 1001 7.99 10.30 -58.28
N GLN A 1002 8.04 9.97 -56.99
CA GLN A 1002 8.02 8.59 -56.51
C GLN A 1002 6.61 7.99 -56.44
N LYS A 1003 5.57 8.78 -56.81
CA LYS A 1003 4.16 8.40 -56.70
C LYS A 1003 3.76 7.97 -55.28
N VAL A 1004 4.35 8.61 -54.28
CA VAL A 1004 4.05 8.40 -52.86
C VAL A 1004 2.99 9.42 -52.43
N GLN A 1005 1.92 8.94 -51.80
CA GLN A 1005 0.85 9.81 -51.29
C GLN A 1005 1.35 10.64 -50.11
N LEU A 1006 1.01 11.93 -50.09
CA LEU A 1006 1.46 12.85 -49.04
C LEU A 1006 0.96 12.44 -47.65
N GLU A 1007 -0.30 12.05 -47.51
CA GLU A 1007 -0.85 11.58 -46.23
C GLU A 1007 -0.07 10.35 -45.71
N PHE A 1008 0.22 9.40 -46.61
CA PHE A 1008 1.03 8.24 -46.28
C PHE A 1008 2.45 8.65 -45.89
N ALA A 1009 3.07 9.57 -46.62
CA ALA A 1009 4.40 10.06 -46.33
C ALA A 1009 4.49 10.80 -44.98
N ILE A 1010 3.51 11.63 -44.64
CA ILE A 1010 3.43 12.33 -43.35
C ILE A 1010 3.38 11.32 -42.20
N ARG A 1011 2.54 10.28 -42.32
CA ARG A 1011 2.38 9.26 -41.28
C ARG A 1011 3.58 8.32 -41.16
N TYR A 1012 4.24 7.99 -42.27
CA TYR A 1012 5.16 6.85 -42.31
C TYR A 1012 6.61 7.18 -42.70
N TYR A 1013 6.94 8.38 -43.21
CA TYR A 1013 8.31 8.71 -43.70
C TYR A 1013 9.01 9.79 -42.86
N LYS A 1014 10.35 9.67 -42.73
CA LYS A 1014 11.18 10.65 -41.99
C LYS A 1014 11.34 11.91 -42.78
N GLY A 1015 11.38 13.03 -42.07
CA GLY A 1015 11.83 14.31 -42.64
C GLY A 1015 10.88 14.84 -43.71
N VAL A 1016 9.64 14.34 -43.74
CA VAL A 1016 8.59 14.87 -44.61
C VAL A 1016 8.03 16.16 -44.03
N VAL A 1017 7.71 16.15 -42.74
CA VAL A 1017 7.20 17.32 -42.02
C VAL A 1017 8.35 17.98 -41.26
N GLN A 1018 8.46 19.30 -41.40
CA GLN A 1018 9.41 20.12 -40.66
C GLN A 1018 8.89 20.46 -39.27
N GLU A 1019 7.64 20.90 -39.20
CA GLU A 1019 6.93 21.27 -37.97
C GLU A 1019 5.41 21.14 -38.21
N PHE A 1020 4.62 21.14 -37.15
CA PHE A 1020 3.17 21.20 -37.28
C PHE A 1020 2.55 22.18 -36.28
N ALA A 1021 1.32 22.60 -36.55
CA ALA A 1021 0.53 23.44 -35.66
C ALA A 1021 -0.77 22.76 -35.23
N ALA A 1022 -1.11 22.88 -33.95
CA ALA A 1022 -2.44 22.62 -33.43
C ALA A 1022 -3.24 23.92 -33.36
N ILE A 1023 -4.37 23.96 -34.08
CA ILE A 1023 -5.31 25.09 -34.06
C ILE A 1023 -6.50 24.70 -33.19
N ILE A 1024 -6.64 25.40 -32.08
CA ILE A 1024 -7.60 25.05 -31.03
C ILE A 1024 -8.54 26.23 -30.79
N GLU A 1025 -9.79 25.94 -30.45
CA GLU A 1025 -10.79 26.92 -30.01
C GLU A 1025 -11.21 26.62 -28.57
N VAL A 1026 -11.22 27.63 -27.70
CA VAL A 1026 -11.59 27.48 -26.28
C VAL A 1026 -13.08 27.76 -26.09
N ARG A 1027 -13.79 26.90 -25.35
CA ARG A 1027 -15.21 27.07 -25.01
C ARG A 1027 -15.49 26.76 -23.53
N HIS A 1028 -16.08 27.68 -22.80
CA HIS A 1028 -16.36 27.53 -21.37
C HIS A 1028 -17.71 26.91 -21.04
N GLU A 1029 -18.71 27.06 -21.92
CA GLU A 1029 -20.11 26.72 -21.63
C GLU A 1029 -20.72 25.71 -22.62
N ASP A 1030 -19.91 25.18 -23.56
CA ASP A 1030 -20.39 24.31 -24.64
C ASP A 1030 -20.34 22.81 -24.30
N LYS A 1031 -21.45 22.11 -24.58
CA LYS A 1031 -21.62 20.65 -24.46
C LYS A 1031 -21.66 19.95 -25.83
N GLN A 1032 -21.26 20.64 -26.91
CA GLN A 1032 -21.20 20.05 -28.24
C GLN A 1032 -20.30 18.82 -28.29
N GLN A 1033 -20.73 17.84 -29.09
CA GLN A 1033 -19.99 16.61 -29.34
C GLN A 1033 -18.61 16.93 -29.89
N THR A 1034 -17.59 16.21 -29.40
CA THR A 1034 -16.22 16.31 -29.89
C THR A 1034 -16.18 16.14 -31.41
N ILE A 1035 -15.50 17.05 -32.10
CA ILE A 1035 -15.21 16.97 -33.53
C ILE A 1035 -13.76 16.51 -33.74
N TYR A 1036 -13.52 15.73 -34.78
CA TYR A 1036 -12.17 15.38 -35.21
C TYR A 1036 -11.57 16.54 -36.00
N PRO A 1037 -10.26 16.80 -35.87
CA PRO A 1037 -9.63 17.89 -36.57
C PRO A 1037 -9.60 17.66 -38.08
N GLN A 1038 -9.60 18.76 -38.83
CA GLN A 1038 -9.18 18.72 -40.22
C GLN A 1038 -7.66 18.66 -40.29
N TYR A 1039 -7.15 17.97 -41.30
CA TYR A 1039 -5.72 17.91 -41.57
C TYR A 1039 -5.42 18.73 -42.81
N SER A 1040 -4.45 19.62 -42.71
CA SER A 1040 -3.97 20.41 -43.84
C SER A 1040 -2.45 20.43 -43.90
N PHE A 1041 -1.90 20.81 -45.04
CA PHE A 1041 -0.48 21.06 -45.20
C PHE A 1041 -0.22 22.44 -45.80
N ALA A 1042 0.96 22.97 -45.52
CA ALA A 1042 1.47 24.21 -46.10
C ALA A 1042 2.96 24.06 -46.44
N THR A 1043 3.45 24.85 -47.40
CA THR A 1043 4.88 24.85 -47.77
C THR A 1043 5.75 25.71 -46.85
N SER A 1044 5.13 26.53 -46.01
CA SER A 1044 5.77 27.28 -44.93
C SER A 1044 4.75 27.62 -43.85
N ARG A 1045 5.21 28.03 -42.65
CA ARG A 1045 4.38 28.42 -41.51
C ARG A 1045 3.30 29.47 -41.83
N LEU A 1046 3.62 30.40 -42.73
CA LEU A 1046 2.74 31.49 -43.18
C LEU A 1046 2.16 31.25 -44.59
N GLY A 1047 2.41 30.07 -45.17
CA GLY A 1047 1.94 29.72 -46.50
C GLY A 1047 0.44 29.41 -46.53
N GLN A 1048 -0.12 29.39 -47.73
CA GLN A 1048 -1.48 28.93 -47.96
C GLN A 1048 -1.65 27.48 -47.46
N ARG A 1049 -2.76 27.23 -46.76
CA ARG A 1049 -3.14 25.91 -46.24
C ARG A 1049 -3.95 25.15 -47.29
N TYR A 1050 -3.57 23.91 -47.54
CA TYR A 1050 -4.26 22.99 -48.43
C TYR A 1050 -4.76 21.80 -47.62
N LEU A 1051 -6.03 21.43 -47.75
CA LEU A 1051 -6.56 20.23 -47.09
C LEU A 1051 -5.78 19.00 -47.55
N LEU A 1052 -5.51 18.08 -46.62
CA LEU A 1052 -4.92 16.78 -46.96
C LEU A 1052 -5.96 15.94 -47.73
N PRO A 1053 -5.70 15.59 -49.00
CA PRO A 1053 -6.68 14.90 -49.83
C PRO A 1053 -6.90 13.45 -49.34
N SER A 1054 -8.16 13.06 -49.13
CA SER A 1054 -8.53 11.76 -48.52
C SER A 1054 -8.52 10.56 -49.48
N ALA A 1055 -8.25 10.75 -50.77
CA ALA A 1055 -8.06 9.70 -51.77
C ALA A 1055 -7.47 10.28 -53.08
N TYR A 1056 -6.66 9.48 -53.79
CA TYR A 1056 -5.99 9.74 -55.09
C TYR A 1056 -6.46 10.98 -55.88
N GLU A 1057 -5.90 12.15 -55.57
CA GLU A 1057 -5.79 13.25 -56.52
C GLU A 1057 -4.32 13.39 -56.90
N ILE A 1058 -4.01 12.98 -58.13
CA ILE A 1058 -2.73 13.24 -58.78
C ILE A 1058 -2.85 14.67 -59.31
N PHE A 1059 -2.04 15.61 -58.79
CA PHE A 1059 -1.97 16.98 -59.30
C PHE A 1059 -1.86 16.96 -60.83
N GLU A 1060 -2.63 17.80 -61.53
CA GLU A 1060 -2.57 17.85 -62.99
C GLU A 1060 -1.20 18.41 -63.44
N GLU A 1061 -0.70 17.93 -64.58
CA GLU A 1061 0.66 18.23 -65.08
C GLU A 1061 0.89 19.75 -65.28
N GLU A 1062 -0.19 20.52 -65.50
CA GLU A 1062 -0.17 21.98 -65.55
C GLU A 1062 0.09 22.64 -64.18
N GLU A 1063 -0.53 22.16 -63.09
CA GLU A 1063 -0.30 22.69 -61.73
C GLU A 1063 1.14 22.41 -61.25
N LEU A 1064 1.69 21.26 -61.64
CA LEU A 1064 3.08 20.90 -61.36
C LEU A 1064 4.07 21.77 -62.15
N THR A 1065 3.73 22.11 -63.41
CA THR A 1065 4.54 22.99 -64.26
C THR A 1065 4.54 24.42 -63.71
N GLU A 1066 3.41 24.89 -63.20
CA GLU A 1066 3.26 26.20 -62.56
C GLU A 1066 4.08 26.29 -61.26
N ALA A 1067 4.04 25.25 -60.42
CA ALA A 1067 4.84 25.16 -59.20
C ALA A 1067 6.36 25.10 -59.49
N ILE A 1068 6.79 24.32 -60.48
CA ILE A 1068 8.21 24.24 -60.89
C ILE A 1068 8.71 25.59 -61.44
N ASN A 1069 7.89 26.27 -62.25
CA ASN A 1069 8.20 27.61 -62.76
C ASN A 1069 8.27 28.64 -61.63
N TRP A 1070 7.39 28.57 -60.63
CA TRP A 1070 7.43 29.44 -59.45
C TRP A 1070 8.69 29.22 -58.59
N PHE A 1071 9.14 27.97 -58.42
CA PHE A 1071 10.40 27.67 -57.73
C PHE A 1071 11.63 28.13 -58.49
N SER A 1072 11.57 28.12 -59.82
CA SER A 1072 12.68 28.48 -60.71
C SER A 1072 12.79 29.99 -60.98
N ALA A 1073 11.77 30.78 -60.63
CA ALA A 1073 11.74 32.22 -60.84
C ALA A 1073 12.64 32.98 -59.85
N SER A 1074 13.24 34.07 -60.32
CA SER A 1074 14.04 35.03 -59.54
C SER A 1074 13.19 35.63 -58.39
N PRO A 1075 13.79 35.93 -57.21
CA PRO A 1075 13.07 36.55 -56.09
C PRO A 1075 12.32 37.85 -56.44
N SER A 1076 12.73 38.57 -57.50
CA SER A 1076 12.08 39.80 -57.97
C SER A 1076 10.70 39.60 -58.59
N ASP A 1077 10.38 38.39 -59.03
CA ASP A 1077 9.16 38.08 -59.78
C ASP A 1077 8.11 37.37 -58.92
N LYS A 1078 8.34 37.27 -57.61
CA LYS A 1078 7.50 36.56 -56.62
C LYS A 1078 6.63 37.52 -55.79
N SER A 1079 5.93 38.46 -56.43
CA SER A 1079 4.88 39.28 -55.79
C SER A 1079 3.54 38.58 -55.79
#